data_AF-A0A1P8M2V1-F1
#
_entry.id   AF-A0A1P8M2V1-F1
#
_cell.length_a   1.000
_cell.length_b   1.000
_cell.length_c   1.000
_cell.angle_alpha   90.00
_cell.angle_beta   90.00
_cell.angle_gamma   90.00
#
_symmetry.space_group_name_H-M   'P 1'
#
loop_
_entity.id
_entity.type
_entity.pdbx_description
1 polymer ?
#
loop_
_entity_poly.entity_id
_entity_poly.type
_entity_poly.pdbx_seq_one_letter_code
_entity_poly.pdbx_strand_id
1 'polypeptide(L)'
;MGGAHVSNLEVSVVVPARNAAHWIGDCLESIRAQNPREIIVVDGCSTDDTVEIAQSMDARVISDGGRGLPAARMLGVQSARSDLVALIDADVILPPGALAGLLDEFKACGYDGLQFGLVSEADGPGYWGAALAWHHIHSRVRSWFGVSATLMRKNVLLSVPFDDAFRSGEDIELRIRLEDAGYRLGVSSTTAVRHRFTDSFDTARDQWLQDGAGLARTIRKHPGRAGWLLVLPLLATIRGVGLSLLQAPRFLAYWVCFLVYNYRSMFGELLRPPGTGLSVGGNAAWLTAARVAPMAIGFLFWAVAALMLPPEQLGMGSAVAAAAHLTVQLGMLGVGQATLTLLPEQSDGGRRLIAGSFLSVGVSTLVLAGAIIGVTYVLGSGLGLAWHDPLMTPLFATTALFAAFAYQLDHVGVAQERADRALVRSLAQSVVQLAVLGFALATGIREVAVVVGAVGAGAAASVILGLRQLRRAGVAPDWKHGLRPGPALRLLKPGLPNHALMLADHAPGYLLPLIVAAVLGHAATASWYMVWMMASAVFFVPQSAGLSLQTALASGRSRSGLISTALKASLGLTLVTGVLLLAVGPFLLRVLGPEYAAAAILLPILVPALLLSCVTQIYFGLCRAEGRIAEATAVAVSAAVLIVAPAAFTAQQFGLTGVSVLCSAAQATAALMAVWRLRMLTSARPTAHVVQVALPLHQPTGIEKP
;
A
#
# COMPACT_ATOMS: atom_id res chain seq x y z
N MET A 1 16.99 0.61 67.54
CA MET A 1 17.11 0.51 66.07
C MET A 1 16.13 -0.56 65.61
N GLY A 2 14.92 -0.17 65.18
CA GLY A 2 13.92 -1.08 64.65
C GLY A 2 14.09 -1.18 63.15
N GLY A 3 14.53 -2.34 62.65
CA GLY A 3 14.59 -2.62 61.22
C GLY A 3 13.17 -2.64 60.65
N ALA A 4 12.86 -1.72 59.75
CA ALA A 4 11.65 -1.80 58.96
C ALA A 4 11.74 -3.06 58.09
N HIS A 5 10.87 -4.05 58.36
CA HIS A 5 10.62 -5.15 57.44
C HIS A 5 10.11 -4.54 56.13
N VAL A 6 10.97 -4.41 55.13
CA VAL A 6 10.54 -4.10 53.76
C VAL A 6 9.86 -5.35 53.25
N SER A 7 8.53 -5.33 53.23
CA SER A 7 7.71 -6.43 52.72
C SER A 7 7.99 -6.63 51.22
N ASN A 8 8.25 -7.86 50.80
CA ASN A 8 8.39 -8.20 49.37
C ASN A 8 7.15 -7.77 48.59
N LEU A 9 7.36 -7.16 47.41
CA LEU A 9 6.30 -6.87 46.46
C LEU A 9 5.82 -8.17 45.81
N GLU A 10 4.51 -8.38 45.76
CA GLU A 10 3.86 -9.52 45.08
C GLU A 10 3.87 -9.37 43.54
N VAL A 11 5.07 -9.17 42.98
CA VAL A 11 5.34 -8.98 41.56
C VAL A 11 6.49 -9.90 41.15
N SER A 12 6.28 -10.67 40.08
CA SER A 12 7.35 -11.43 39.43
C SER A 12 7.98 -10.58 38.34
N VAL A 13 9.29 -10.40 38.36
CA VAL A 13 10.01 -9.61 37.35
C VAL A 13 10.59 -10.57 36.30
N VAL A 14 10.30 -10.32 35.03
CA VAL A 14 10.78 -11.10 33.89
C VAL A 14 11.72 -10.25 33.07
N VAL A 15 12.96 -10.71 32.91
CA VAL A 15 14.03 -10.04 32.17
C VAL A 15 14.45 -10.90 30.99
N PRO A 16 13.99 -10.62 29.76
CA PRO A 16 14.53 -11.27 28.58
C PRO A 16 15.95 -10.78 28.33
N ALA A 17 16.88 -11.70 28.10
CA ALA A 17 18.30 -11.36 27.90
C ALA A 17 18.90 -12.20 26.77
N ARG A 18 19.68 -11.56 25.89
CA ARG A 18 20.53 -12.23 24.91
C ARG A 18 21.76 -11.38 24.65
N ASN A 19 22.94 -11.89 24.97
CA ASN A 19 24.21 -11.17 24.85
C ASN A 19 24.18 -9.79 25.54
N ALA A 20 23.72 -9.79 26.79
CA ALA A 20 23.48 -8.61 27.61
C ALA A 20 24.48 -8.47 28.77
N ALA A 21 25.67 -9.10 28.70
CA ALA A 21 26.63 -9.11 29.81
C ALA A 21 27.01 -7.70 30.28
N HIS A 22 27.03 -6.71 29.37
CA HIS A 22 27.32 -5.31 29.71
C HIS A 22 26.22 -4.65 30.56
N TRP A 23 24.96 -5.07 30.46
CA TRP A 23 23.83 -4.38 31.10
C TRP A 23 23.16 -5.17 32.22
N ILE A 24 23.17 -6.50 32.12
CA ILE A 24 22.35 -7.38 32.95
C ILE A 24 22.67 -7.23 34.44
N GLY A 25 23.94 -7.00 34.80
CA GLY A 25 24.36 -6.78 36.20
C GLY A 25 23.66 -5.58 36.84
N ASP A 26 23.84 -4.38 36.27
CA ASP A 26 23.21 -3.15 36.76
C ASP A 26 21.67 -3.27 36.80
N CYS A 27 21.09 -3.91 35.77
CA CYS A 27 19.66 -4.13 35.67
C CYS A 27 19.15 -4.96 36.85
N LEU A 28 19.76 -6.13 37.08
CA LEU A 28 19.40 -7.03 38.16
C LEU A 28 19.63 -6.43 39.54
N GLU A 29 20.70 -5.65 39.73
CA GLU A 29 20.94 -4.92 40.97
C GLU A 29 19.81 -3.91 41.25
N SER A 30 19.43 -3.13 40.23
CA SER A 30 18.35 -2.15 40.34
C SER A 30 16.98 -2.78 40.61
N ILE A 31 16.73 -3.97 40.03
CA ILE A 31 15.51 -4.76 40.26
C ILE A 31 15.51 -5.35 41.66
N ARG A 32 16.62 -5.94 42.13
CA ARG A 32 16.73 -6.52 43.47
C ARG A 32 16.49 -5.48 44.56
N ALA A 33 16.94 -4.25 44.36
CA ALA A 33 16.68 -3.12 45.25
C ALA A 33 15.18 -2.77 45.40
N GLN A 34 14.30 -3.24 44.49
CA GLN A 34 12.85 -3.06 44.58
C GLN A 34 12.15 -4.13 45.43
N ASN A 35 12.87 -5.17 45.89
CA ASN A 35 12.34 -6.32 46.64
C ASN A 35 11.14 -7.03 45.95
N PRO A 36 11.26 -7.45 44.67
CA PRO A 36 10.22 -8.25 44.02
C PRO A 36 10.13 -9.66 44.63
N ARG A 37 9.01 -10.36 44.40
CA ARG A 37 8.83 -11.75 44.86
C ARG A 37 9.85 -12.69 44.24
N GLU A 38 10.14 -12.51 42.96
CA GLU A 38 11.15 -13.27 42.22
C GLU A 38 11.65 -12.50 41.00
N ILE A 39 12.83 -12.88 40.53
CA ILE A 39 13.43 -12.39 39.30
C ILE A 39 13.68 -13.58 38.39
N ILE A 40 13.11 -13.55 37.19
CA ILE A 40 13.22 -14.59 36.17
C ILE A 40 13.97 -14.00 34.99
N VAL A 41 15.18 -14.48 34.74
CA VAL A 41 15.95 -14.14 33.54
C VAL A 41 15.66 -15.18 32.48
N VAL A 42 15.21 -14.75 31.30
CA VAL A 42 14.92 -15.65 30.18
C VAL A 42 16.00 -15.47 29.12
N ASP A 43 16.93 -16.41 29.09
CA ASP A 43 18.08 -16.41 28.19
C ASP A 43 17.71 -16.84 26.76
N GLY A 44 18.10 -16.01 25.80
CA GLY A 44 17.92 -16.15 24.36
C GLY A 44 18.99 -16.95 23.63
N CYS A 45 19.67 -17.88 24.33
CA CYS A 45 20.92 -18.52 23.90
C CYS A 45 22.07 -17.50 23.79
N SER A 46 22.42 -16.88 24.91
CA SER A 46 23.59 -16.01 24.98
C SER A 46 24.90 -16.77 24.73
N THR A 47 25.89 -16.08 24.19
CA THR A 47 27.25 -16.59 23.91
C THR A 47 28.33 -15.83 24.69
N ASP A 48 27.93 -14.86 25.50
CA ASP A 48 28.77 -14.10 26.42
C ASP A 48 28.43 -14.46 27.88
N ASP A 49 29.01 -13.74 28.84
CA ASP A 49 28.87 -14.01 30.28
C ASP A 49 27.48 -13.67 30.88
N THR A 50 26.44 -13.44 30.05
CA THR A 50 25.11 -13.01 30.51
C THR A 50 24.50 -13.98 31.52
N VAL A 51 24.61 -15.29 31.25
CA VAL A 51 24.00 -16.33 32.08
C VAL A 51 24.73 -16.47 33.41
N GLU A 52 26.07 -16.47 33.37
CA GLU A 52 26.95 -16.54 34.53
C GLU A 52 26.70 -15.36 35.48
N ILE A 53 26.61 -14.14 34.94
CA ILE A 53 26.29 -12.94 35.72
C ILE A 53 24.92 -13.07 36.37
N ALA A 54 23.88 -13.44 35.61
CA ALA A 54 22.52 -13.57 36.13
C ALA A 54 22.42 -14.62 37.26
N GLN A 55 23.07 -15.78 37.10
CA GLN A 55 23.11 -16.84 38.11
C GLN A 55 23.83 -16.39 39.39
N SER A 56 24.93 -15.64 39.25
CA SER A 56 25.68 -15.11 40.40
C SER A 56 24.88 -14.15 41.28
N MET A 57 23.77 -13.60 40.74
CA MET A 57 22.89 -12.63 41.42
C MET A 57 21.59 -13.26 41.94
N ASP A 58 21.54 -14.58 42.09
CA ASP A 58 20.38 -15.38 42.53
C ASP A 58 19.14 -15.27 41.61
N ALA A 59 19.30 -14.85 40.36
CA ALA A 59 18.17 -14.82 39.43
C ALA A 59 17.82 -16.24 38.95
N ARG A 60 16.52 -16.53 38.80
CA ARG A 60 16.07 -17.78 38.20
C ARG A 60 16.26 -17.71 36.69
N VAL A 61 17.30 -18.35 36.17
CA VAL A 61 17.58 -18.39 34.72
C VAL A 61 16.84 -19.56 34.06
N ILE A 62 16.10 -19.27 33.00
CA ILE A 62 15.48 -20.26 32.09
C ILE A 62 15.84 -19.89 30.65
N SER A 63 15.82 -20.85 29.72
CA SER A 63 16.15 -20.59 28.31
C SER A 63 14.93 -20.71 27.41
N ASP A 64 14.76 -19.79 26.45
CA ASP A 64 13.72 -19.87 25.42
C ASP A 64 14.15 -20.68 24.19
N GLY A 65 15.41 -21.13 24.13
CA GLY A 65 15.98 -21.86 22.98
C GLY A 65 16.29 -20.97 21.76
N GLY A 66 16.44 -19.66 21.95
CA GLY A 66 16.71 -18.70 20.87
C GLY A 66 15.50 -18.42 19.98
N ARG A 67 14.28 -18.62 20.51
CA ARG A 67 13.02 -18.43 19.75
C ARG A 67 12.68 -16.97 19.53
N GLY A 68 13.21 -16.08 20.38
CA GLY A 68 13.17 -14.63 20.20
C GLY A 68 12.43 -13.91 21.33
N LEU A 69 12.49 -12.58 21.32
CA LEU A 69 11.98 -11.73 22.41
C LEU A 69 10.51 -12.02 22.81
N PRO A 70 9.54 -12.16 21.88
CA PRO A 70 8.18 -12.56 22.22
C PRO A 70 8.08 -13.88 23.01
N ALA A 71 8.81 -14.90 22.56
CA ALA A 71 8.82 -16.22 23.17
C ALA A 71 9.47 -16.18 24.56
N ALA A 72 10.56 -15.41 24.70
CA ALA A 72 11.22 -15.20 25.99
C ALA A 72 10.29 -14.52 27.00
N ARG A 73 9.60 -13.43 26.61
CA ARG A 73 8.61 -12.75 27.46
C ARG A 73 7.50 -13.71 27.90
N MET A 74 6.92 -14.47 26.97
CA MET A 74 5.84 -15.41 27.28
C MET A 74 6.29 -16.57 28.19
N LEU A 75 7.48 -17.13 27.95
CA LEU A 75 8.03 -18.19 28.79
C LEU A 75 8.25 -17.71 30.23
N GLY A 76 8.74 -16.48 30.40
CA GLY A 76 8.87 -15.84 31.71
C GLY A 76 7.52 -15.62 32.39
N VAL A 77 6.53 -15.08 31.67
CA VAL A 77 5.15 -14.86 32.17
C VAL A 77 4.50 -16.18 32.61
N GLN A 78 4.66 -17.25 31.83
CA GLN A 78 4.14 -18.57 32.19
C GLN A 78 4.80 -19.11 33.46
N SER A 79 6.11 -18.87 33.62
CA SER A 79 6.93 -19.35 34.74
C SER A 79 6.79 -18.53 36.02
N ALA A 80 6.23 -17.31 35.94
CA ALA A 80 6.00 -16.40 37.04
C ALA A 80 5.00 -16.95 38.07
N ARG A 81 5.23 -16.69 39.36
CA ARG A 81 4.42 -17.15 40.49
C ARG A 81 3.40 -16.12 40.96
N SER A 82 3.59 -14.84 40.64
CA SER A 82 2.67 -13.76 40.98
C SER A 82 1.59 -13.56 39.92
N ASP A 83 0.45 -13.01 40.33
CA ASP A 83 -0.61 -12.57 39.42
C ASP A 83 -0.26 -11.28 38.65
N LEU A 84 0.74 -10.53 39.14
CA LEU A 84 1.32 -9.37 38.48
C LEU A 84 2.74 -9.67 38.02
N VAL A 85 3.01 -9.33 36.75
CA VAL A 85 4.32 -9.54 36.12
C VAL A 85 4.85 -8.20 35.63
N ALA A 86 6.10 -7.90 35.98
CA ALA A 86 6.83 -6.78 35.41
C ALA A 86 7.78 -7.28 34.32
N LEU A 87 7.56 -6.87 33.08
CA LEU A 87 8.48 -7.09 31.97
C LEU A 87 9.50 -5.96 31.97
N ILE A 88 10.78 -6.28 32.16
CA ILE A 88 11.88 -5.30 32.24
C ILE A 88 13.01 -5.75 31.33
N ASP A 89 13.38 -4.93 30.35
CA ASP A 89 14.47 -5.23 29.43
C ASP A 89 15.84 -5.02 30.10
N ALA A 90 16.86 -5.76 29.66
CA ALA A 90 18.17 -5.77 30.30
C ALA A 90 18.89 -4.40 30.29
N ASP A 91 18.50 -3.48 29.41
CA ASP A 91 19.02 -2.12 29.27
C ASP A 91 18.29 -1.08 30.16
N VAL A 92 17.36 -1.51 31.01
CA VAL A 92 16.57 -0.66 31.90
C VAL A 92 17.13 -0.64 33.32
N ILE A 93 17.14 0.55 33.94
CA ILE A 93 17.53 0.75 35.35
C ILE A 93 16.37 1.39 36.12
N LEU A 94 15.97 0.74 37.22
CA LEU A 94 14.88 1.21 38.09
C LEU A 94 15.44 2.08 39.23
N PRO A 95 14.97 3.34 39.40
CA PRO A 95 15.32 4.13 40.56
C PRO A 95 14.68 3.53 41.85
N PRO A 96 15.20 3.87 43.04
CA PRO A 96 14.65 3.37 44.31
C PRO A 96 13.14 3.65 44.44
N GLY A 97 12.36 2.62 44.78
CA GLY A 97 10.92 2.73 44.99
C GLY A 97 10.06 2.80 43.72
N ALA A 98 10.66 2.74 42.53
CA ALA A 98 9.94 2.84 41.26
C ALA A 98 8.87 1.75 41.10
N LEU A 99 9.20 0.49 41.41
CA LEU A 99 8.23 -0.60 41.22
C LEU A 99 7.03 -0.48 42.17
N ALA A 100 7.26 -0.03 43.41
CA ALA A 100 6.21 0.23 44.37
C ALA A 100 5.31 1.39 43.92
N GLY A 101 5.90 2.51 43.49
CA GLY A 101 5.15 3.66 42.98
C GLY A 101 4.30 3.32 41.76
N LEU A 102 4.86 2.54 40.82
CA LEU A 102 4.09 2.08 39.65
C LEU A 102 2.96 1.12 40.05
N LEU A 103 3.20 0.24 41.02
CA LEU A 103 2.18 -0.69 41.53
C LEU A 103 1.01 0.05 42.19
N ASP A 104 1.29 1.12 42.94
CA ASP A 104 0.29 1.96 43.57
C ASP A 104 -0.56 2.69 42.51
N GLU A 105 0.07 3.29 41.50
CA GLU A 105 -0.63 3.92 40.37
C GLU A 105 -1.46 2.88 39.59
N PHE A 106 -0.89 1.71 39.30
CA PHE A 106 -1.55 0.61 38.60
C PHE A 106 -2.86 0.22 39.29
N LYS A 107 -2.83 0.06 40.61
CA LYS A 107 -4.00 -0.29 41.42
C LYS A 107 -4.99 0.87 41.53
N ALA A 108 -4.52 2.07 41.86
CA ALA A 108 -5.38 3.24 42.08
C ALA A 108 -6.17 3.63 40.82
N CYS A 109 -5.55 3.53 39.65
CA CYS A 109 -6.18 3.86 38.38
C CYS A 109 -6.85 2.66 37.71
N GLY A 110 -6.75 1.45 38.26
CA GLY A 110 -7.40 0.26 37.71
C GLY A 110 -6.88 -0.13 36.32
N TYR A 111 -5.56 -0.05 36.11
CA TYR A 111 -4.95 -0.51 34.86
C TYR A 111 -4.87 -2.04 34.79
N ASP A 112 -4.77 -2.56 33.56
CA ASP A 112 -4.45 -3.95 33.25
C ASP A 112 -3.00 -4.09 32.75
N GLY A 113 -2.46 -3.01 32.18
CA GLY A 113 -1.05 -2.81 31.87
C GLY A 113 -0.64 -1.36 32.06
N LEU A 114 0.46 -1.12 32.77
CA LEU A 114 1.01 0.21 32.98
C LEU A 114 2.52 0.19 32.71
N GLN A 115 2.96 0.98 31.75
CA GLN A 115 4.38 1.18 31.45
C GLN A 115 4.95 2.29 32.33
N PHE A 116 6.22 2.17 32.72
CA PHE A 116 6.96 3.29 33.30
C PHE A 116 7.12 4.42 32.26
N GLY A 117 7.22 5.66 32.72
CA GLY A 117 7.81 6.72 31.91
C GLY A 117 9.26 6.35 31.55
N LEU A 118 9.69 6.61 30.31
CA LEU A 118 11.04 6.27 29.88
C LEU A 118 11.92 7.51 29.77
N VAL A 119 12.99 7.54 30.56
CA VAL A 119 14.08 8.53 30.44
C VAL A 119 15.21 7.86 29.65
N SER A 120 15.25 8.14 28.36
CA SER A 120 16.22 7.51 27.48
C SER A 120 17.55 8.22 27.43
N GLU A 121 18.63 7.45 27.41
CA GLU A 121 20.00 7.96 27.40
C GLU A 121 20.91 7.10 26.51
N ALA A 122 22.04 7.67 26.10
CA ALA A 122 23.04 6.95 25.34
C ALA A 122 24.02 6.26 26.30
N ASP A 123 24.37 5.02 25.98
CA ASP A 123 25.44 4.30 26.65
C ASP A 123 26.78 4.59 25.95
N GLY A 124 27.25 5.82 26.11
CA GLY A 124 28.45 6.34 25.47
C GLY A 124 28.30 7.74 24.86
N PRO A 125 29.40 8.41 24.49
CA PRO A 125 29.40 9.80 24.04
C PRO A 125 29.14 10.00 22.54
N GLY A 126 29.06 8.94 21.74
CA GLY A 126 28.99 9.08 20.29
C GLY A 126 27.58 9.29 19.74
N TYR A 127 27.54 9.31 18.42
CA TYR A 127 26.44 9.92 17.67
C TYR A 127 25.15 9.10 17.71
N TRP A 128 25.26 7.78 17.57
CA TRP A 128 24.10 6.93 17.27
C TRP A 128 23.26 6.67 18.51
N GLY A 129 23.91 6.42 19.65
CA GLY A 129 23.23 6.30 20.94
C GLY A 129 22.55 7.62 21.31
N ALA A 130 23.24 8.75 21.14
CA ALA A 130 22.68 10.07 21.40
C ALA A 130 21.48 10.40 20.49
N ALA A 131 21.54 10.01 19.22
CA ALA A 131 20.46 10.23 18.26
C ALA A 131 19.24 9.34 18.55
N LEU A 132 19.44 8.07 18.92
CA LEU A 132 18.38 7.15 19.36
C LEU A 132 17.67 7.66 20.61
N ALA A 133 18.43 8.02 21.64
CA ALA A 133 17.89 8.60 22.87
C ALA A 133 17.10 9.88 22.58
N TRP A 134 17.67 10.78 21.75
CA TRP A 134 17.00 12.02 21.37
C TRP A 134 15.70 11.77 20.60
N HIS A 135 15.69 10.85 19.64
CA HIS A 135 14.46 10.45 18.94
C HIS A 135 13.42 9.97 19.96
N HIS A 136 13.79 9.05 20.85
CA HIS A 136 12.85 8.48 21.81
C HIS A 136 12.23 9.55 22.73
N ILE A 137 13.05 10.46 23.28
CA ILE A 137 12.62 11.57 24.15
C ILE A 137 11.62 12.52 23.47
N HIS A 138 11.81 12.83 22.19
CA HIS A 138 11.04 13.83 21.45
C HIS A 138 9.89 13.23 20.61
N SER A 139 9.83 11.90 20.55
CA SER A 139 8.76 11.15 19.89
C SER A 139 7.45 11.20 20.68
N ARG A 140 6.33 10.95 19.99
CA ARG A 140 5.06 10.66 20.68
C ARG A 140 5.01 9.23 21.22
N VAL A 141 5.95 8.36 20.83
CA VAL A 141 6.03 6.97 21.27
C VAL A 141 6.27 6.87 22.78
N ARG A 142 6.90 7.87 23.41
CA ARG A 142 7.00 7.94 24.89
C ARG A 142 5.67 7.97 25.65
N SER A 143 4.57 8.27 24.96
CA SER A 143 3.21 8.28 25.52
C SER A 143 2.39 7.08 25.05
N TRP A 144 3.02 6.16 24.33
CA TRP A 144 2.41 4.96 23.80
C TRP A 144 2.83 3.80 24.68
N PHE A 145 1.85 3.01 25.10
CA PHE A 145 2.11 1.77 25.81
C PHE A 145 3.06 0.86 25.00
N GLY A 146 4.19 0.52 25.61
CA GLY A 146 5.17 -0.48 25.18
C GLY A 146 5.41 -1.51 26.29
N VAL A 147 6.36 -2.43 26.06
CA VAL A 147 6.60 -3.59 26.96
C VAL A 147 8.03 -3.69 27.50
N SER A 148 8.89 -2.70 27.23
CA SER A 148 10.29 -2.70 27.68
C SER A 148 10.47 -2.45 29.17
N ALA A 149 9.50 -1.78 29.81
CA ALA A 149 9.46 -1.59 31.25
C ALA A 149 8.00 -1.43 31.69
N THR A 150 7.32 -2.56 31.93
CA THR A 150 5.85 -2.58 32.04
C THR A 150 5.36 -3.55 33.08
N LEU A 151 4.45 -3.09 33.94
CA LEU A 151 3.70 -3.92 34.89
C LEU A 151 2.37 -4.35 34.26
N MET A 152 2.05 -5.64 34.29
CA MET A 152 0.83 -6.20 33.71
C MET A 152 0.23 -7.31 34.56
N ARG A 153 -1.07 -7.55 34.39
CA ARG A 153 -1.71 -8.77 34.93
C ARG A 153 -1.29 -10.00 34.13
N LYS A 154 -0.87 -11.06 34.82
CA LYS A 154 -0.47 -12.33 34.21
C LYS A 154 -1.60 -12.93 33.36
N ASN A 155 -2.82 -12.94 33.87
CA ASN A 155 -3.98 -13.51 33.16
C ASN A 155 -4.32 -12.78 31.84
N VAL A 156 -4.06 -11.47 31.76
CA VAL A 156 -4.24 -10.67 30.54
C VAL A 156 -3.21 -11.03 29.48
N LEU A 157 -1.93 -11.19 29.86
CA LEU A 157 -0.89 -11.65 28.94
C LEU A 157 -1.10 -13.10 28.48
N LEU A 158 -1.70 -13.95 29.31
CA LEU A 158 -2.04 -15.32 28.93
C LEU A 158 -3.28 -15.40 28.02
N SER A 159 -4.25 -14.49 28.15
CA SER A 159 -5.42 -14.44 27.27
C SER A 159 -5.11 -13.82 25.91
N VAL A 160 -4.17 -12.88 25.87
CA VAL A 160 -3.70 -12.21 24.64
C VAL A 160 -2.17 -12.36 24.55
N PRO A 161 -1.66 -13.55 24.19
CA PRO A 161 -0.22 -13.82 24.16
C PRO A 161 0.48 -13.04 23.05
N PHE A 162 1.79 -12.82 23.19
CA PHE A 162 2.62 -12.30 22.11
C PHE A 162 2.62 -13.24 20.90
N ASP A 163 2.92 -12.70 19.71
CA ASP A 163 3.11 -13.49 18.50
C ASP A 163 4.61 -13.73 18.24
N ASP A 164 5.01 -15.00 18.28
CA ASP A 164 6.38 -15.47 18.04
C ASP A 164 6.90 -15.16 16.64
N ALA A 165 6.03 -14.78 15.69
CA ALA A 165 6.44 -14.30 14.38
C ALA A 165 7.14 -12.93 14.46
N PHE A 166 7.01 -12.18 15.55
CA PHE A 166 7.66 -10.87 15.72
C PHE A 166 9.10 -10.99 16.24
N ARG A 167 9.87 -9.93 16.03
CA ARG A 167 11.26 -9.79 16.50
C ARG A 167 11.49 -8.41 17.13
N SER A 168 10.86 -7.39 16.55
CA SER A 168 10.59 -6.06 17.13
C SER A 168 9.18 -5.64 16.68
N GLY A 169 8.60 -4.63 17.35
CA GLY A 169 7.27 -4.10 17.07
C GLY A 169 6.12 -4.99 17.54
N GLU A 170 6.42 -6.04 18.31
CA GLU A 170 5.43 -6.92 18.93
C GLU A 170 4.54 -6.18 19.92
N ASP A 171 5.04 -5.10 20.51
CA ASP A 171 4.36 -4.24 21.47
C ASP A 171 3.24 -3.42 20.81
N ILE A 172 3.48 -2.89 19.61
CA ILE A 172 2.47 -2.20 18.81
C ILE A 172 1.32 -3.15 18.46
N GLU A 173 1.63 -4.37 18.01
CA GLU A 173 0.62 -5.38 17.66
C GLU A 173 -0.14 -5.88 18.89
N LEU A 174 0.56 -6.15 19.99
CA LEU A 174 -0.03 -6.58 21.25
C LEU A 174 -0.98 -5.50 21.79
N ARG A 175 -0.54 -4.23 21.81
CA ARG A 175 -1.36 -3.10 22.24
C ARG A 175 -2.66 -3.03 21.46
N ILE A 176 -2.61 -3.19 20.13
CA ILE A 176 -3.82 -3.19 19.29
C ILE A 176 -4.80 -4.27 19.76
N ARG A 177 -4.32 -5.50 19.96
CA ARG A 177 -5.18 -6.62 20.41
C ARG A 177 -5.71 -6.43 21.83
N LEU A 178 -4.92 -5.86 22.72
CA LEU A 178 -5.34 -5.56 24.09
C LEU A 178 -6.41 -4.45 24.14
N GLU A 179 -6.22 -3.38 23.37
CA GLU A 179 -7.21 -2.31 23.22
C GLU A 179 -8.51 -2.82 22.58
N ASP A 180 -8.41 -3.63 21.52
CA ASP A 180 -9.57 -4.23 20.85
C ASP A 180 -10.33 -5.21 21.77
N ALA A 181 -9.63 -5.83 22.73
CA ALA A 181 -10.23 -6.67 23.78
C ALA A 181 -10.78 -5.87 24.98
N GLY A 182 -10.62 -4.54 25.00
CA GLY A 182 -11.17 -3.65 26.02
C GLY A 182 -10.33 -3.51 27.29
N TYR A 183 -9.06 -3.94 27.28
CA TYR A 183 -8.17 -3.79 28.43
C TYR A 183 -7.68 -2.36 28.61
N ARG A 184 -7.48 -1.95 29.87
CA ARG A 184 -7.04 -0.59 30.19
C ARG A 184 -5.52 -0.50 30.27
N LEU A 185 -4.92 0.17 29.28
CA LEU A 185 -3.47 0.37 29.19
C LEU A 185 -3.08 1.82 29.48
N GLY A 186 -1.86 2.04 29.97
CA GLY A 186 -1.34 3.39 30.25
C GLY A 186 0.18 3.49 30.27
N VAL A 187 0.67 4.72 30.26
CA VAL A 187 2.07 5.08 30.53
C VAL A 187 2.09 6.03 31.72
N SER A 188 2.87 5.71 32.75
CA SER A 188 2.97 6.51 33.96
C SER A 188 3.64 7.85 33.67
N SER A 189 3.04 8.92 34.19
CA SER A 189 3.64 10.27 34.23
C SER A 189 4.33 10.58 35.56
N THR A 190 4.17 9.70 36.56
CA THR A 190 4.65 9.92 37.93
C THR A 190 5.93 9.12 38.22
N THR A 191 6.08 7.97 37.58
CA THR A 191 7.17 7.04 37.82
C THR A 191 7.89 6.75 36.50
N ALA A 192 9.19 7.03 36.48
CA ALA A 192 10.02 6.84 35.29
C ALA A 192 11.28 6.01 35.58
N VAL A 193 11.77 5.33 34.56
CA VAL A 193 12.98 4.49 34.59
C VAL A 193 13.97 4.96 33.53
N ARG A 194 15.26 4.66 33.74
CA ARG A 194 16.30 4.93 32.74
C ARG A 194 16.33 3.81 31.71
N HIS A 195 16.42 4.17 30.44
CA HIS A 195 16.48 3.24 29.30
C HIS A 195 17.70 3.58 28.44
N ARG A 196 18.65 2.66 28.35
CA ARG A 196 19.95 2.89 27.73
C ARG A 196 19.98 2.42 26.27
N PHE A 197 20.59 3.19 25.38
CA PHE A 197 20.82 2.81 23.99
C PHE A 197 22.31 2.63 23.70
N THR A 198 22.68 1.48 23.12
CA THR A 198 24.04 1.26 22.62
C THR A 198 24.43 2.30 21.58
N ASP A 199 25.63 2.83 21.68
CA ASP A 199 26.15 3.80 20.73
C ASP A 199 26.85 3.13 19.53
N SER A 200 26.06 2.51 18.65
CA SER A 200 26.56 1.89 17.42
C SER A 200 25.61 2.10 16.24
N PHE A 201 26.18 2.37 15.06
CA PHE A 201 25.41 2.43 13.82
C PHE A 201 24.74 1.09 13.50
N ASP A 202 25.44 -0.02 13.70
CA ASP A 202 24.91 -1.35 13.38
C ASP A 202 23.69 -1.65 14.25
N THR A 203 23.76 -1.36 15.55
CA THR A 203 22.62 -1.49 16.47
C THR A 203 21.46 -0.60 16.05
N ALA A 204 21.72 0.68 15.72
CA ALA A 204 20.68 1.61 15.27
C ALA A 204 20.02 1.15 13.95
N ARG A 205 20.83 0.72 12.98
CA ARG A 205 20.37 0.17 11.69
C ARG A 205 19.49 -1.04 11.90
N ASP A 206 19.95 -2.00 12.71
CA ASP A 206 19.27 -3.25 12.95
C ASP A 206 17.94 -3.00 13.68
N GLN A 207 17.89 -2.05 14.61
CA GLN A 207 16.65 -1.57 15.23
C GLN A 207 15.67 -1.07 14.16
N TRP A 208 16.07 -0.12 13.29
CA TRP A 208 15.16 0.42 12.26
C TRP A 208 14.67 -0.63 11.26
N LEU A 209 15.53 -1.59 10.90
CA LEU A 209 15.16 -2.72 10.06
C LEU A 209 14.11 -3.59 10.76
N GLN A 210 14.30 -3.88 12.04
CA GLN A 210 13.36 -4.69 12.81
C GLN A 210 12.03 -3.95 13.02
N ASP A 211 12.05 -2.65 13.33
CA ASP A 211 10.85 -1.81 13.49
C ASP A 211 10.03 -1.77 12.20
N GLY A 212 10.68 -1.56 11.05
CA GLY A 212 10.02 -1.58 9.75
C GLY A 212 9.38 -2.95 9.44
N ALA A 213 10.07 -4.05 9.75
CA ALA A 213 9.51 -5.40 9.58
C ALA A 213 8.35 -5.67 10.55
N GLY A 214 8.45 -5.20 11.79
CA GLY A 214 7.38 -5.27 12.80
C GLY A 214 6.12 -4.55 12.31
N LEU A 215 6.25 -3.30 11.87
CA LEU A 215 5.14 -2.53 11.29
C LEU A 215 4.49 -3.25 10.08
N ALA A 216 5.29 -3.84 9.20
CA ALA A 216 4.79 -4.62 8.07
C ALA A 216 3.94 -5.82 8.51
N ARG A 217 4.37 -6.57 9.52
CA ARG A 217 3.62 -7.71 10.07
C ARG A 217 2.33 -7.24 10.74
N THR A 218 2.38 -6.13 11.47
CA THR A 218 1.18 -5.50 12.06
C THR A 218 0.19 -5.05 11.00
N ILE A 219 0.66 -4.44 9.90
CA ILE A 219 -0.19 -4.06 8.75
C ILE A 219 -0.92 -5.28 8.16
N ARG A 220 -0.22 -6.41 8.02
CA ARG A 220 -0.81 -7.65 7.49
C ARG A 220 -1.90 -8.21 8.39
N LYS A 221 -1.68 -8.17 9.71
CA LYS A 221 -2.65 -8.64 10.70
C LYS A 221 -3.85 -7.71 10.86
N HIS A 222 -3.62 -6.40 10.74
CA HIS A 222 -4.63 -5.36 10.95
C HIS A 222 -4.78 -4.47 9.70
N PRO A 223 -5.31 -5.00 8.58
CA PRO A 223 -5.39 -4.25 7.32
C PRO A 223 -6.25 -2.98 7.41
N GLY A 224 -7.21 -2.93 8.33
CA GLY A 224 -8.00 -1.72 8.61
C GLY A 224 -7.18 -0.55 9.16
N ARG A 225 -6.01 -0.81 9.76
CA ARG A 225 -5.07 0.20 10.28
C ARG A 225 -3.89 0.46 9.32
N ALA A 226 -3.87 -0.19 8.15
CA ALA A 226 -2.72 -0.19 7.24
C ALA A 226 -2.27 1.21 6.81
N GLY A 227 -3.21 2.08 6.43
CA GLY A 227 -2.89 3.44 5.97
C GLY A 227 -2.14 4.26 7.03
N TRP A 228 -2.61 4.22 8.28
CA TRP A 228 -1.95 4.90 9.39
C TRP A 228 -0.57 4.32 9.69
N LEU A 229 -0.49 2.99 9.85
CA LEU A 229 0.77 2.29 10.17
C LEU A 229 1.84 2.48 9.09
N LEU A 230 1.45 2.50 7.81
CA LEU A 230 2.36 2.73 6.69
C LEU A 230 2.98 4.14 6.73
N VAL A 231 2.23 5.13 7.20
CA VAL A 231 2.63 6.55 7.19
C VAL A 231 3.42 6.95 8.45
N LEU A 232 3.36 6.14 9.52
CA LEU A 232 4.02 6.43 10.80
C LEU A 232 5.52 6.78 10.68
N PRO A 233 6.39 6.00 9.99
CA PRO A 233 7.80 6.34 9.89
C PRO A 233 8.03 7.67 9.15
N LEU A 234 7.17 8.00 8.17
CA LEU A 234 7.27 9.28 7.47
C LEU A 234 6.89 10.46 8.37
N LEU A 235 5.80 10.36 9.14
CA LEU A 235 5.40 11.41 10.07
C LEU A 235 6.41 11.60 11.20
N ALA A 236 6.98 10.50 11.72
CA ALA A 236 8.07 10.55 12.68
C ALA A 236 9.29 11.29 12.07
N THR A 237 9.64 10.99 10.82
CA THR A 237 10.74 11.65 10.09
C THR A 237 10.47 13.13 9.88
N ILE A 238 9.29 13.54 9.40
CA ILE A 238 8.95 14.95 9.17
C ILE A 238 9.05 15.74 10.47
N ARG A 239 8.45 15.23 11.55
CA ARG A 239 8.54 15.85 12.88
C ARG A 239 9.99 15.91 13.36
N GLY A 240 10.71 14.81 13.22
CA GLY A 240 12.09 14.63 13.64
C GLY A 240 13.05 15.60 12.96
N VAL A 241 12.96 15.71 11.63
CA VAL A 241 13.71 16.68 10.83
C VAL A 241 13.37 18.11 11.26
N GLY A 242 12.07 18.43 11.40
CA GLY A 242 11.64 19.77 11.84
C GLY A 242 12.21 20.16 13.21
N LEU A 243 12.14 19.26 14.18
CA LEU A 243 12.73 19.48 15.51
C LEU A 243 14.26 19.53 15.47
N SER A 244 14.91 18.70 14.63
CA SER A 244 16.36 18.70 14.49
C SER A 244 16.85 20.03 13.90
N LEU A 245 16.17 20.57 12.89
CA LEU A 245 16.50 21.89 12.33
C LEU A 245 16.45 23.01 13.37
N LEU A 246 15.55 22.91 14.36
CA LEU A 246 15.36 23.94 15.38
C LEU A 246 16.26 23.76 16.61
N GLN A 247 16.52 22.52 17.04
CA GLN A 247 17.10 22.23 18.36
C GLN A 247 18.38 21.38 18.31
N ALA A 248 18.56 20.57 17.26
CA ALA A 248 19.69 19.64 17.17
C ALA A 248 20.06 19.28 15.71
N PRO A 249 20.61 20.23 14.91
CA PRO A 249 20.83 20.01 13.47
C PRO A 249 21.75 18.83 13.16
N ARG A 250 22.61 18.44 14.10
CA ARG A 250 23.47 17.25 13.99
C ARG A 250 22.68 15.95 13.70
N PHE A 251 21.41 15.85 14.11
CA PHE A 251 20.61 14.62 13.94
C PHE A 251 19.89 14.50 12.60
N LEU A 252 20.13 15.38 11.63
CA LEU A 252 19.50 15.27 10.30
C LEU A 252 19.85 13.96 9.58
N ALA A 253 21.10 13.51 9.66
CA ALA A 253 21.54 12.26 9.04
C ALA A 253 20.85 11.02 9.64
N TYR A 254 20.59 11.03 10.96
CA TYR A 254 19.81 9.99 11.64
C TYR A 254 18.43 9.82 10.99
N TRP A 255 17.71 10.92 10.74
CA TRP A 255 16.35 10.86 10.19
C TRP A 255 16.29 10.33 8.76
N VAL A 256 17.31 10.62 7.95
CA VAL A 256 17.45 10.03 6.61
C VAL A 256 17.64 8.51 6.72
N CYS A 257 18.55 8.05 7.60
CA CYS A 257 18.79 6.64 7.81
C CYS A 257 17.56 5.91 8.38
N PHE A 258 16.94 6.49 9.41
CA PHE A 258 15.71 6.01 10.02
C PHE A 258 14.63 5.76 8.97
N LEU A 259 14.36 6.74 8.10
CA LEU A 259 13.36 6.64 7.04
C LEU A 259 13.71 5.52 6.05
N VAL A 260 14.95 5.53 5.54
CA VAL A 260 15.39 4.59 4.50
C VAL A 260 15.36 3.15 5.01
N TYR A 261 15.90 2.86 6.19
CA TYR A 261 15.97 1.50 6.72
C TYR A 261 14.61 0.98 7.17
N ASN A 262 13.77 1.82 7.79
CA ASN A 262 12.39 1.44 8.12
C ASN A 262 11.62 1.05 6.86
N TYR A 263 11.56 1.91 5.84
CA TYR A 263 10.81 1.61 4.62
C TYR A 263 11.43 0.48 3.81
N ARG A 264 12.76 0.35 3.76
CA ARG A 264 13.44 -0.78 3.13
C ARG A 264 12.96 -2.10 3.72
N SER A 265 12.96 -2.23 5.04
CA SER A 265 12.54 -3.46 5.71
C SER A 265 11.04 -3.65 5.68
N MET A 266 10.27 -2.58 5.89
CA MET A 266 8.80 -2.63 5.85
C MET A 266 8.30 -3.08 4.49
N PHE A 267 8.77 -2.47 3.40
CA PHE A 267 8.42 -2.94 2.06
C PHE A 267 9.03 -4.32 1.79
N GLY A 268 10.27 -4.59 2.20
CA GLY A 268 10.86 -5.92 2.08
C GLY A 268 9.97 -7.02 2.70
N GLU A 269 9.45 -6.77 3.89
CA GLU A 269 8.57 -7.68 4.62
C GLU A 269 7.16 -7.70 4.03
N LEU A 270 6.54 -6.55 3.73
CA LEU A 270 5.21 -6.45 3.10
C LEU A 270 5.16 -7.15 1.74
N LEU A 271 6.25 -7.09 0.99
CA LEU A 271 6.39 -7.68 -0.34
C LEU A 271 6.89 -9.14 -0.29
N ARG A 272 7.30 -9.65 0.89
CA ARG A 272 7.59 -11.08 1.04
C ARG A 272 6.30 -11.88 0.84
N PRO A 273 6.32 -12.99 0.13
CA PRO A 273 5.13 -13.81 0.00
C PRO A 273 4.60 -14.26 1.36
N PRO A 274 3.30 -14.07 1.67
CA PRO A 274 2.67 -14.94 2.66
C PRO A 274 2.82 -16.39 2.20
N GLY A 275 3.03 -17.31 3.15
CA GLY A 275 3.13 -18.75 2.88
C GLY A 275 1.82 -19.34 2.32
N THR A 276 0.71 -18.60 2.42
CA THR A 276 -0.61 -18.91 1.89
C THR A 276 -1.14 -17.77 1.00
N GLY A 277 -2.19 -18.01 0.20
CA GLY A 277 -2.86 -16.99 -0.61
C GLY A 277 -3.39 -15.81 0.23
N LEU A 278 -3.48 -14.61 -0.36
CA LEU A 278 -4.04 -13.46 0.34
C LEU A 278 -5.55 -13.64 0.53
N SER A 279 -6.09 -13.21 1.68
CA SER A 279 -7.54 -13.14 1.85
C SER A 279 -8.15 -12.19 0.81
N VAL A 280 -9.43 -12.37 0.45
CA VAL A 280 -10.15 -11.51 -0.52
C VAL A 280 -10.02 -10.02 -0.17
N GLY A 281 -10.14 -9.67 1.12
CA GLY A 281 -9.94 -8.31 1.62
C GLY A 281 -8.49 -7.82 1.52
N GLY A 282 -7.52 -8.70 1.78
CA GLY A 282 -6.09 -8.41 1.58
C GLY A 282 -5.75 -8.14 0.11
N ASN A 283 -6.29 -8.96 -0.80
CA ASN A 283 -6.08 -8.80 -2.24
C ASN A 283 -6.65 -7.46 -2.76
N ALA A 284 -7.86 -7.08 -2.30
CA ALA A 284 -8.47 -5.78 -2.62
C ALA A 284 -7.67 -4.59 -2.07
N ALA A 285 -7.15 -4.69 -0.84
CA ALA A 285 -6.31 -3.65 -0.24
C ALA A 285 -4.99 -3.48 -1.00
N TRP A 286 -4.32 -4.58 -1.36
CA TRP A 286 -3.10 -4.54 -2.17
C TRP A 286 -3.34 -4.01 -3.58
N LEU A 287 -4.47 -4.33 -4.22
CA LEU A 287 -4.84 -3.75 -5.51
C LEU A 287 -5.05 -2.24 -5.41
N THR A 288 -5.77 -1.79 -4.39
CA THR A 288 -5.97 -0.37 -4.14
C THR A 288 -4.61 0.33 -3.96
N ALA A 289 -3.73 -0.24 -3.14
CA ALA A 289 -2.37 0.30 -2.94
C ALA A 289 -1.56 0.31 -4.26
N ALA A 290 -1.59 -0.78 -5.03
CA ALA A 290 -0.91 -0.92 -6.32
C ALA A 290 -1.42 0.06 -7.38
N ARG A 291 -2.63 0.59 -7.22
CA ARG A 291 -3.21 1.63 -8.08
C ARG A 291 -2.87 3.03 -7.57
N VAL A 292 -3.04 3.30 -6.28
CA VAL A 292 -2.89 4.64 -5.70
C VAL A 292 -1.43 5.08 -5.55
N ALA A 293 -0.55 4.21 -5.06
CA ALA A 293 0.84 4.60 -4.77
C ALA A 293 1.61 5.06 -6.02
N PRO A 294 1.52 4.39 -7.19
CA PRO A 294 2.15 4.86 -8.42
C PRO A 294 1.61 6.19 -8.94
N MET A 295 0.39 6.61 -8.55
CA MET A 295 -0.17 7.88 -9.01
C MET A 295 0.51 9.08 -8.37
N ALA A 296 0.81 9.00 -7.08
CA ALA A 296 1.55 10.07 -6.40
C ALA A 296 2.94 10.25 -7.01
N ILE A 297 3.63 9.13 -7.28
CA ILE A 297 4.95 9.16 -7.91
C ILE A 297 4.84 9.54 -9.39
N GLY A 298 3.80 9.10 -10.09
CA GLY A 298 3.50 9.50 -11.47
C GLY A 298 3.25 11.00 -11.58
N PHE A 299 2.45 11.58 -10.68
CA PHE A 299 2.27 13.02 -10.60
C PHE A 299 3.60 13.73 -10.33
N LEU A 300 4.42 13.21 -9.41
CA LEU A 300 5.76 13.76 -9.17
C LEU A 300 6.64 13.72 -10.43
N PHE A 301 6.60 12.63 -11.20
CA PHE A 301 7.30 12.54 -12.48
C PHE A 301 6.87 13.63 -13.45
N TRP A 302 5.56 13.81 -13.64
CA TRP A 302 5.04 14.82 -14.55
C TRP A 302 5.23 16.24 -14.03
N ALA A 303 5.21 16.44 -12.71
CA ALA A 303 5.54 17.71 -12.06
C ALA A 303 7.02 18.09 -12.28
N VAL A 304 7.95 17.14 -12.12
CA VAL A 304 9.37 17.36 -12.41
C VAL A 304 9.56 17.67 -13.89
N ALA A 305 8.89 16.95 -14.78
CA ALA A 305 8.92 17.24 -16.21
C ALA A 305 8.36 18.65 -16.51
N ALA A 306 7.24 19.03 -15.88
CA ALA A 306 6.60 20.33 -16.09
C ALA A 306 7.44 21.51 -15.59
N LEU A 307 8.23 21.32 -14.53
CA LEU A 307 9.14 22.34 -14.01
C LEU A 307 10.38 22.55 -14.90
N MET A 308 10.76 21.54 -15.68
CA MET A 308 12.06 21.49 -16.37
C MET A 308 11.95 21.51 -17.90
N LEU A 309 10.76 21.26 -18.46
CA LEU A 309 10.50 21.22 -19.90
C LEU A 309 9.52 22.33 -20.32
N PRO A 310 9.66 22.85 -21.56
CA PRO A 310 8.65 23.73 -22.14
C PRO A 310 7.26 23.06 -22.20
N PRO A 311 6.18 23.83 -21.97
CA PRO A 311 4.79 23.35 -22.04
C PRO A 311 4.44 22.62 -23.34
N GLU A 312 4.94 23.09 -24.48
CA GLU A 312 4.80 22.44 -25.79
C GLU A 312 5.37 21.01 -25.80
N GLN A 313 6.58 20.82 -25.27
CA GLN A 313 7.22 19.51 -25.22
C GLN A 313 6.54 18.58 -24.20
N LEU A 314 6.14 19.12 -23.04
CA LEU A 314 5.38 18.36 -22.05
C LEU A 314 4.03 17.91 -22.62
N GLY A 315 3.37 18.80 -23.37
CA GLY A 315 2.12 18.55 -24.07
C GLY A 315 2.25 17.44 -25.10
N MET A 316 3.30 17.46 -25.91
CA MET A 316 3.61 16.38 -26.84
C MET A 316 3.87 15.06 -26.11
N GLY A 317 4.70 15.07 -25.07
CA GLY A 317 5.02 13.87 -24.28
C GLY A 317 3.79 13.25 -23.62
N SER A 318 2.90 14.08 -23.07
CA SER A 318 1.65 13.62 -22.46
C SER A 318 0.63 13.11 -23.49
N ALA A 319 0.57 13.70 -24.69
CA ALA A 319 -0.23 13.18 -25.80
C ALA A 319 0.29 11.80 -26.25
N VAL A 320 1.60 11.62 -26.39
CA VAL A 320 2.21 10.32 -26.74
C VAL A 320 1.94 9.28 -25.64
N ALA A 321 2.04 9.67 -24.37
CA ALA A 321 1.69 8.79 -23.25
C ALA A 321 0.20 8.40 -23.26
N ALA A 322 -0.70 9.33 -23.53
CA ALA A 322 -2.13 9.06 -23.67
C ALA A 322 -2.42 8.10 -24.83
N ALA A 323 -1.77 8.29 -25.98
CA ALA A 323 -1.87 7.38 -27.11
C ALA A 323 -1.34 5.97 -26.76
N ALA A 324 -0.25 5.87 -25.99
CA ALA A 324 0.29 4.59 -25.58
C ALA A 324 -0.70 3.86 -24.64
N HIS A 325 -1.31 4.58 -23.69
CA HIS A 325 -2.36 4.01 -22.85
C HIS A 325 -3.59 3.57 -23.64
N LEU A 326 -4.05 4.37 -24.61
CA LEU A 326 -5.15 3.99 -25.50
C LEU A 326 -4.81 2.72 -26.30
N THR A 327 -3.58 2.63 -26.82
CA THR A 327 -3.07 1.45 -27.53
C THR A 327 -3.08 0.21 -26.64
N VAL A 328 -2.65 0.35 -25.38
CA VAL A 328 -2.68 -0.73 -24.40
C VAL A 328 -4.11 -1.18 -24.14
N GLN A 329 -5.04 -0.25 -23.88
CA GLN A 329 -6.43 -0.60 -23.61
C GLN A 329 -7.07 -1.31 -24.80
N LEU A 330 -6.94 -0.79 -26.02
CA LEU A 330 -7.44 -1.45 -27.23
C LEU A 330 -6.76 -2.82 -27.47
N GLY A 331 -5.46 -2.91 -27.18
CA GLY A 331 -4.67 -4.13 -27.38
C GLY A 331 -4.99 -5.25 -26.38
N MET A 332 -5.61 -4.95 -25.23
CA MET A 332 -5.99 -6.01 -24.30
C MET A 332 -7.00 -6.99 -24.89
N LEU A 333 -7.91 -6.56 -25.77
CA LEU A 333 -8.93 -7.40 -26.42
C LEU A 333 -9.69 -8.36 -25.46
N GLY A 334 -9.83 -7.97 -24.19
CA GLY A 334 -10.44 -8.80 -23.14
C GLY A 334 -9.57 -9.95 -22.61
N VAL A 335 -8.34 -10.15 -23.10
CA VAL A 335 -7.41 -11.21 -22.69
C VAL A 335 -7.14 -11.18 -21.18
N GLY A 336 -6.98 -9.98 -20.59
CA GLY A 336 -6.80 -9.84 -19.15
C GLY A 336 -7.99 -10.40 -18.35
N GLN A 337 -9.22 -10.16 -18.80
CA GLN A 337 -10.45 -10.64 -18.14
C GLN A 337 -10.64 -12.15 -18.30
N ALA A 338 -10.29 -12.68 -19.47
CA ALA A 338 -10.25 -14.12 -19.68
C ALA A 338 -9.17 -14.79 -18.81
N THR A 339 -8.06 -14.12 -18.56
CA THR A 339 -7.00 -14.62 -17.67
C THR A 339 -7.50 -14.72 -16.23
N LEU A 340 -8.25 -13.72 -15.75
CA LEU A 340 -8.84 -13.74 -14.40
C LEU A 340 -9.80 -14.92 -14.16
N THR A 341 -10.50 -15.35 -15.21
CA THR A 341 -11.52 -16.41 -15.14
C THR A 341 -10.96 -17.80 -15.42
N LEU A 342 -10.09 -17.94 -16.41
CA LEU A 342 -9.61 -19.24 -16.88
C LEU A 342 -8.33 -19.72 -16.19
N LEU A 343 -7.50 -18.82 -15.65
CA LEU A 343 -6.23 -19.18 -15.02
C LEU A 343 -6.40 -20.06 -13.77
N PRO A 344 -7.36 -19.78 -12.85
CA PRO A 344 -7.55 -20.60 -11.65
C PRO A 344 -7.91 -22.07 -11.92
N GLU A 345 -8.50 -22.35 -13.09
CA GLU A 345 -8.95 -23.69 -13.49
C GLU A 345 -7.84 -24.54 -14.12
N GLN A 346 -6.64 -23.99 -14.36
CA GLN A 346 -5.57 -24.68 -15.08
C GLN A 346 -4.76 -25.61 -14.18
N SER A 347 -4.65 -26.88 -14.58
CA SER A 347 -3.89 -27.91 -13.86
C SER A 347 -2.37 -27.74 -13.90
N ASP A 348 -1.82 -26.96 -14.86
CA ASP A 348 -0.38 -26.73 -15.04
C ASP A 348 0.13 -25.45 -14.35
N GLY A 349 -0.66 -24.90 -13.42
CA GLY A 349 -0.41 -23.57 -12.83
C GLY A 349 -0.62 -22.43 -13.84
N GLY A 350 -1.24 -22.72 -14.99
CA GLY A 350 -1.60 -21.76 -16.03
C GLY A 350 -0.43 -21.31 -16.90
N ARG A 351 0.70 -22.01 -16.89
CA ARG A 351 1.95 -21.59 -17.56
C ARG A 351 1.77 -21.38 -19.07
N ARG A 352 1.00 -22.25 -19.72
CA ARG A 352 0.68 -22.13 -21.16
C ARG A 352 -0.29 -20.99 -21.43
N LEU A 353 -1.31 -20.83 -20.58
CA LEU A 353 -2.29 -19.75 -20.68
C LEU A 353 -1.63 -18.39 -20.52
N ILE A 354 -0.72 -18.25 -19.54
CA ILE A 354 0.07 -17.04 -19.33
C ILE A 354 0.87 -16.71 -20.60
N ALA A 355 1.63 -17.65 -21.16
CA ALA A 355 2.39 -17.43 -22.38
C ALA A 355 1.51 -17.03 -23.58
N GLY A 356 0.38 -17.72 -23.78
CA GLY A 356 -0.58 -17.38 -24.83
C GLY A 356 -1.20 -15.99 -24.65
N SER A 357 -1.46 -15.59 -23.40
CA SER A 357 -1.99 -14.27 -23.07
C SER A 357 -1.02 -13.13 -23.40
N PHE A 358 0.29 -13.32 -23.13
CA PHE A 358 1.33 -12.37 -23.51
C PHE A 358 1.48 -12.28 -25.02
N LEU A 359 1.42 -13.40 -25.73
CA LEU A 359 1.49 -13.39 -27.20
C LEU A 359 0.30 -12.62 -27.79
N SER A 360 -0.93 -12.94 -27.38
CA SER A 360 -2.14 -12.27 -27.86
C SER A 360 -2.05 -10.76 -27.66
N VAL A 361 -1.77 -10.35 -26.43
CA VAL A 361 -1.64 -8.93 -26.04
C VAL A 361 -0.50 -8.24 -26.80
N GLY A 362 0.65 -8.89 -26.94
CA GLY A 362 1.80 -8.30 -27.62
C GLY A 362 1.53 -8.04 -29.10
N VAL A 363 0.94 -9.02 -29.79
CA VAL A 363 0.60 -8.91 -31.21
C VAL A 363 -0.46 -7.83 -31.43
N SER A 364 -1.56 -7.85 -30.68
CA SER A 364 -2.63 -6.85 -30.81
C SER A 364 -2.14 -5.44 -30.49
N THR A 365 -1.35 -5.26 -29.42
CA THR A 365 -0.78 -3.95 -29.06
C THR A 365 0.14 -3.41 -30.15
N LEU A 366 1.00 -4.23 -30.78
CA LEU A 366 1.88 -3.77 -31.86
C LEU A 366 1.11 -3.41 -33.13
N VAL A 367 0.09 -4.21 -33.50
CA VAL A 367 -0.78 -3.90 -34.64
C VAL A 367 -1.51 -2.58 -34.43
N LEU A 368 -2.07 -2.37 -33.23
CA LEU A 368 -2.76 -1.14 -32.88
C LEU A 368 -1.82 0.07 -32.77
N ALA A 369 -0.59 -0.13 -32.29
CA ALA A 369 0.42 0.91 -32.27
C ALA A 369 0.71 1.39 -33.70
N GLY A 370 0.91 0.46 -34.64
CA GLY A 370 1.09 0.79 -36.06
C GLY A 370 -0.11 1.50 -36.67
N ALA A 371 -1.33 1.09 -36.32
CA ALA A 371 -2.56 1.75 -36.77
C ALA A 371 -2.68 3.19 -36.23
N ILE A 372 -2.42 3.41 -34.94
CA ILE A 372 -2.47 4.74 -34.32
C ILE A 372 -1.41 5.65 -34.93
N ILE A 373 -0.17 5.17 -35.12
CA ILE A 373 0.89 5.90 -35.81
C ILE A 373 0.43 6.27 -37.22
N GLY A 374 -0.04 5.30 -38.01
CA GLY A 374 -0.48 5.52 -39.39
C GLY A 374 -1.60 6.57 -39.48
N VAL A 375 -2.67 6.42 -38.70
CA VAL A 375 -3.81 7.35 -38.71
C VAL A 375 -3.37 8.76 -38.31
N THR A 376 -2.59 8.89 -37.23
CA THR A 376 -2.19 10.22 -36.74
C THR A 376 -1.10 10.87 -37.57
N TYR A 377 -0.23 10.08 -38.21
CA TYR A 377 0.71 10.56 -39.23
C TYR A 377 -0.04 11.19 -40.40
N VAL A 378 -1.08 10.53 -40.93
CA VAL A 378 -1.90 11.08 -42.03
C VAL A 378 -2.66 12.35 -41.62
N LEU A 379 -3.13 12.43 -40.37
CA LEU A 379 -3.80 13.65 -39.88
C LEU A 379 -2.88 14.87 -39.81
N GLY A 380 -1.56 14.67 -39.65
CA GLY A 380 -0.55 15.74 -39.72
C GLY A 380 -0.60 16.78 -38.58
N SER A 381 -1.44 16.59 -37.57
CA SER A 381 -1.62 17.52 -36.44
C SER A 381 -1.60 16.80 -35.09
N GLY A 382 -1.43 17.56 -34.00
CA GLY A 382 -1.42 17.02 -32.64
C GLY A 382 -0.35 15.94 -32.45
N LEU A 383 -0.78 14.69 -32.30
CA LEU A 383 0.12 13.53 -32.16
C LEU A 383 0.93 13.23 -33.43
N GLY A 384 0.41 13.54 -34.62
CA GLY A 384 1.08 13.26 -35.89
C GLY A 384 2.46 13.91 -36.02
N LEU A 385 2.66 15.04 -35.34
CA LEU A 385 3.92 15.78 -35.31
C LEU A 385 5.03 15.00 -34.56
N ALA A 386 4.68 14.13 -33.61
CA ALA A 386 5.65 13.32 -32.86
C ALA A 386 6.44 12.36 -33.77
N TRP A 387 5.84 11.90 -34.87
CA TRP A 387 6.41 10.86 -35.72
C TRP A 387 7.48 11.35 -36.70
N HIS A 388 7.69 12.67 -36.78
CA HIS A 388 8.78 13.25 -37.56
C HIS A 388 10.14 12.97 -36.91
N ASP A 389 10.17 12.75 -35.60
CA ASP A 389 11.34 12.26 -34.90
C ASP A 389 11.47 10.73 -35.09
N PRO A 390 12.54 10.25 -35.75
CA PRO A 390 12.72 8.82 -36.01
C PRO A 390 12.85 7.98 -34.73
N LEU A 391 13.22 8.58 -33.59
CA LEU A 391 13.31 7.88 -32.30
C LEU A 391 11.93 7.64 -31.68
N MET A 392 10.93 8.47 -31.98
CA MET A 392 9.62 8.42 -31.32
C MET A 392 8.80 7.19 -31.71
N THR A 393 8.86 6.75 -32.96
CA THR A 393 8.13 5.57 -33.44
C THR A 393 8.52 4.27 -32.71
N PRO A 394 9.81 3.86 -32.68
CA PRO A 394 10.22 2.66 -31.95
C PRO A 394 10.02 2.83 -30.43
N LEU A 395 10.22 4.02 -29.90
CA LEU A 395 10.05 4.31 -28.47
C LEU A 395 8.59 4.18 -28.04
N PHE A 396 7.66 4.69 -28.84
CA PHE A 396 6.22 4.53 -28.62
C PHE A 396 5.79 3.07 -28.67
N ALA A 397 6.19 2.34 -29.71
CA ALA A 397 5.83 0.92 -29.87
C ALA A 397 6.36 0.05 -28.73
N THR A 398 7.62 0.25 -28.33
CA THR A 398 8.24 -0.47 -27.21
C THR A 398 7.61 -0.10 -25.87
N THR A 399 7.32 1.18 -25.64
CA THR A 399 6.64 1.65 -24.42
C THR A 399 5.24 1.07 -24.31
N ALA A 400 4.45 1.10 -25.38
CA ALA A 400 3.12 0.50 -25.43
C ALA A 400 3.18 -1.02 -25.18
N LEU A 401 4.13 -1.73 -25.77
CA LEU A 401 4.32 -3.16 -25.59
C LEU A 401 4.64 -3.51 -24.12
N PHE A 402 5.63 -2.83 -23.52
CA PHE A 402 5.98 -3.09 -22.12
C PHE A 402 4.87 -2.69 -21.15
N ALA A 403 4.17 -1.60 -21.41
CA ALA A 403 3.00 -1.20 -20.62
C ALA A 403 1.87 -2.24 -20.72
N ALA A 404 1.62 -2.80 -21.89
CA ALA A 404 0.64 -3.86 -22.10
C ALA A 404 1.02 -5.13 -21.34
N PHE A 405 2.28 -5.53 -21.38
CA PHE A 405 2.80 -6.66 -20.60
C PHE A 405 2.74 -6.43 -19.09
N ALA A 406 3.07 -5.22 -18.62
CA ALA A 406 2.94 -4.85 -17.22
C ALA A 406 1.48 -4.96 -16.73
N TYR A 407 0.53 -4.50 -17.55
CA TYR A 407 -0.91 -4.58 -17.28
C TYR A 407 -1.43 -6.02 -17.31
N GLN A 408 -0.92 -6.86 -18.22
CA GLN A 408 -1.25 -8.28 -18.27
C GLN A 408 -0.70 -9.05 -17.06
N LEU A 409 0.51 -8.70 -16.59
CA LEU A 409 1.06 -9.24 -15.35
C LEU A 409 0.19 -8.89 -14.12
N ASP A 410 -0.46 -7.72 -14.11
CA ASP A 410 -1.41 -7.38 -13.04
C ASP A 410 -2.58 -8.36 -13.03
N HIS A 411 -3.15 -8.66 -14.21
CA HIS A 411 -4.24 -9.64 -14.34
C HIS A 411 -3.82 -11.04 -13.90
N VAL A 412 -2.61 -11.49 -14.29
CA VAL A 412 -2.04 -12.76 -13.82
C VAL A 412 -1.86 -12.76 -12.30
N GLY A 413 -1.35 -11.67 -11.72
CA GLY A 413 -1.16 -11.54 -10.28
C GLY A 413 -2.48 -11.58 -9.51
N VAL A 414 -3.51 -10.90 -10.00
CA VAL A 414 -4.85 -10.93 -9.39
C VAL A 414 -5.47 -12.32 -9.48
N ALA A 415 -5.36 -12.98 -10.64
CA ALA A 415 -5.87 -14.34 -10.84
C ALA A 415 -5.21 -15.38 -9.92
N GLN A 416 -3.96 -15.13 -9.51
CA GLN A 416 -3.23 -15.97 -8.56
C GLN A 416 -3.47 -15.57 -7.09
N GLU A 417 -4.32 -14.58 -6.81
CA GLU A 417 -4.52 -13.99 -5.47
C GLU A 417 -3.25 -13.37 -4.88
N ARG A 418 -2.40 -12.81 -5.76
CA ARG A 418 -1.09 -12.22 -5.46
C ARG A 418 -0.98 -10.78 -5.93
N ALA A 419 -1.98 -9.95 -5.61
CA ALA A 419 -1.95 -8.53 -5.95
C ALA A 419 -0.80 -7.76 -5.26
N ASP A 420 -0.23 -8.29 -4.18
CA ASP A 420 1.00 -7.78 -3.55
C ASP A 420 2.12 -7.60 -4.59
N ARG A 421 2.24 -8.53 -5.54
CA ARG A 421 3.24 -8.49 -6.62
C ARG A 421 3.05 -7.30 -7.56
N ALA A 422 1.82 -6.87 -7.79
CA ALA A 422 1.51 -5.73 -8.63
C ALA A 422 2.04 -4.43 -7.99
N LEU A 423 1.84 -4.24 -6.68
CA LEU A 423 2.37 -3.06 -5.99
C LEU A 423 3.89 -2.97 -6.11
N VAL A 424 4.63 -4.06 -5.88
CA VAL A 424 6.11 -4.07 -6.03
C VAL A 424 6.51 -3.54 -7.40
N ARG A 425 5.87 -4.08 -8.45
CA ARG A 425 6.21 -3.77 -9.83
C ARG A 425 5.87 -2.34 -10.19
N SER A 426 4.70 -1.86 -9.77
CA SER A 426 4.30 -0.49 -10.05
C SER A 426 5.18 0.53 -9.33
N LEU A 427 5.59 0.26 -8.08
CA LEU A 427 6.56 1.10 -7.37
C LEU A 427 7.94 1.09 -8.06
N ALA A 428 8.43 -0.09 -8.45
CA ALA A 428 9.70 -0.21 -9.17
C ALA A 428 9.65 0.53 -10.51
N GLN A 429 8.56 0.42 -11.25
CA GLN A 429 8.31 1.17 -12.48
C GLN A 429 8.38 2.67 -12.22
N SER A 430 7.67 3.18 -11.22
CA SER A 430 7.65 4.61 -10.90
C SER A 430 9.03 5.14 -10.48
N VAL A 431 9.79 4.37 -9.69
CA VAL A 431 11.15 4.75 -9.27
C VAL A 431 12.10 4.79 -10.47
N VAL A 432 12.09 3.77 -11.33
CA VAL A 432 12.94 3.74 -12.52
C VAL A 432 12.59 4.87 -13.48
N GLN A 433 11.29 5.11 -13.71
CA GLN A 433 10.83 6.20 -14.55
C GLN A 433 11.32 7.57 -14.03
N LEU A 434 11.19 7.84 -12.73
CA LEU A 434 11.68 9.09 -12.12
C LEU A 434 13.20 9.20 -12.18
N ALA A 435 13.94 8.10 -11.94
CA ALA A 435 15.39 8.09 -12.00
C ALA A 435 15.93 8.34 -13.41
N VAL A 436 15.33 7.73 -14.44
CA VAL A 436 15.71 7.93 -15.84
C VAL A 436 15.43 9.37 -16.28
N LEU A 437 14.26 9.92 -15.94
CA LEU A 437 13.95 11.32 -16.22
C LEU A 437 14.92 12.27 -15.51
N GLY A 438 15.13 12.07 -14.20
CA GLY A 438 16.01 12.91 -13.39
C GLY A 438 17.45 12.90 -13.91
N PHE A 439 17.97 11.73 -14.30
CA PHE A 439 19.31 11.61 -14.87
C PHE A 439 19.43 12.32 -16.23
N ALA A 440 18.46 12.14 -17.13
CA ALA A 440 18.46 12.79 -18.43
C ALA A 440 18.36 14.32 -18.32
N LEU A 441 17.49 14.83 -17.44
CA LEU A 441 17.37 16.27 -17.19
C LEU A 441 18.65 16.84 -16.54
N ALA A 442 19.27 16.10 -15.60
CA ALA A 442 20.52 16.51 -14.96
C ALA A 442 21.71 16.58 -15.94
N THR A 443 21.67 15.76 -17.00
CA THR A 443 22.67 15.79 -18.08
C THR A 443 22.32 16.80 -19.19
N GLY A 444 21.24 17.55 -19.04
CA GLY A 444 20.83 18.63 -19.93
C GLY A 444 19.93 18.21 -21.10
N ILE A 445 19.54 16.93 -21.18
CA ILE A 445 18.69 16.41 -22.27
C ILE A 445 17.23 16.80 -21.99
N ARG A 446 16.65 17.62 -22.87
CA ARG A 446 15.30 18.19 -22.74
C ARG A 446 14.47 17.92 -23.99
N GLU A 447 14.31 16.66 -24.33
CA GLU A 447 13.57 16.21 -25.52
C GLU A 447 12.35 15.38 -25.12
N VAL A 448 11.33 15.35 -25.99
CA VAL A 448 10.11 14.54 -25.77
C VAL A 448 10.45 13.06 -25.65
N ALA A 449 11.47 12.59 -26.38
CA ALA A 449 11.96 11.22 -26.32
C ALA A 449 12.41 10.82 -24.90
N VAL A 450 12.94 11.74 -24.09
CA VAL A 450 13.32 11.45 -22.70
C VAL A 450 12.10 11.10 -21.85
N VAL A 451 11.01 11.87 -22.00
CA VAL A 451 9.78 11.65 -21.22
C VAL A 451 9.19 10.28 -21.56
N VAL A 452 9.05 9.97 -22.85
CA VAL A 452 8.48 8.70 -23.30
C VAL A 452 9.42 7.53 -22.97
N GLY A 453 10.74 7.72 -23.11
CA GLY A 453 11.74 6.71 -22.80
C GLY A 453 11.82 6.39 -21.32
N ALA A 454 11.66 7.38 -20.44
CA ALA A 454 11.57 7.17 -19.01
C ALA A 454 10.32 6.33 -18.64
N VAL A 455 9.17 6.62 -19.24
CA VAL A 455 7.95 5.80 -19.07
C VAL A 455 8.18 4.37 -19.56
N GLY A 456 8.77 4.20 -20.75
CA GLY A 456 9.10 2.91 -21.33
C GLY A 456 10.09 2.10 -20.48
N ALA A 457 11.14 2.73 -19.95
CA ALA A 457 12.10 2.10 -19.05
C ALA A 457 11.46 1.64 -17.74
N GLY A 458 10.57 2.45 -17.16
CA GLY A 458 9.78 2.06 -16.00
C GLY A 458 8.90 0.83 -16.29
N ALA A 459 8.16 0.83 -17.40
CA ALA A 459 7.34 -0.30 -17.81
C ALA A 459 8.18 -1.57 -18.04
N ALA A 460 9.35 -1.45 -18.67
CA ALA A 460 10.29 -2.56 -18.87
C ALA A 460 10.78 -3.13 -17.53
N ALA A 461 11.11 -2.28 -16.55
CA ALA A 461 11.49 -2.71 -15.21
C ALA A 461 10.38 -3.50 -14.51
N SER A 462 9.12 -3.06 -14.62
CA SER A 462 7.95 -3.80 -14.13
C SER A 462 7.85 -5.18 -14.77
N VAL A 463 8.00 -5.29 -16.11
CA VAL A 463 7.96 -6.57 -16.82
C VAL A 463 9.08 -7.50 -16.40
N ILE A 464 10.33 -7.01 -16.34
CA ILE A 464 11.50 -7.81 -15.91
C ILE A 464 11.27 -8.36 -14.50
N LEU A 465 10.78 -7.51 -13.58
CA LEU A 465 10.50 -7.92 -12.21
C LEU A 465 9.36 -8.93 -12.14
N GLY A 466 8.30 -8.76 -12.93
CA GLY A 466 7.18 -9.71 -13.00
C GLY A 466 7.57 -11.07 -13.53
N LEU A 467 8.38 -11.12 -14.58
CA LEU A 467 8.92 -12.39 -15.09
C LEU A 467 9.82 -13.07 -14.05
N ARG A 468 10.61 -12.31 -13.27
CA ARG A 468 11.38 -12.86 -12.14
C ARG A 468 10.48 -13.38 -11.02
N GLN A 469 9.40 -12.66 -10.69
CA GLN A 469 8.40 -13.10 -9.71
C GLN A 469 7.74 -14.42 -10.13
N LEU A 470 7.33 -14.56 -11.40
CA LEU A 470 6.75 -15.80 -11.93
C LEU A 470 7.75 -16.97 -11.91
N ARG A 471 9.03 -16.73 -12.27
CA ARG A 471 10.08 -17.76 -12.18
C ARG A 471 10.30 -18.25 -10.76
N ARG A 472 10.40 -17.35 -9.78
CA ARG A 472 10.56 -17.71 -8.36
C ARG A 472 9.38 -18.49 -7.80
N ALA A 473 8.19 -18.25 -8.35
CA ALA A 473 6.97 -18.98 -7.98
C ALA A 473 6.80 -20.31 -8.74
N GLY A 474 7.74 -20.73 -9.57
CA GLY A 474 7.65 -21.98 -10.34
C GLY A 474 6.65 -21.97 -11.50
N VAL A 475 6.04 -20.83 -11.79
CA VAL A 475 4.97 -20.64 -12.79
C VAL A 475 5.42 -19.79 -13.98
N ALA A 476 6.69 -19.94 -14.37
CA ALA A 476 7.24 -19.23 -15.52
C ALA A 476 6.46 -19.57 -16.81
N PRO A 477 6.19 -18.59 -17.71
CA PRO A 477 5.44 -18.82 -18.93
C PRO A 477 6.08 -19.92 -19.80
N ASP A 478 5.29 -20.87 -20.28
CA ASP A 478 5.75 -21.90 -21.22
C ASP A 478 5.67 -21.35 -22.65
N TRP A 479 6.71 -20.64 -23.06
CA TRP A 479 6.79 -20.05 -24.39
C TRP A 479 6.74 -21.11 -25.51
N LYS A 480 7.25 -22.33 -25.29
CA LYS A 480 7.30 -23.34 -26.36
C LYS A 480 5.91 -23.84 -26.76
N HIS A 481 5.04 -24.08 -25.77
CA HIS A 481 3.70 -24.63 -26.02
C HIS A 481 2.58 -23.58 -26.00
N GLY A 482 2.84 -22.40 -25.42
CA GLY A 482 1.89 -21.30 -25.34
C GLY A 482 1.82 -20.40 -26.58
N LEU A 483 2.79 -20.45 -27.49
CA LEU A 483 2.82 -19.64 -28.72
C LEU A 483 1.85 -20.10 -29.82
N ARG A 484 0.85 -20.94 -29.51
CA ARG A 484 -0.11 -21.44 -30.51
C ARG A 484 -1.31 -20.48 -30.64
N PRO A 485 -1.75 -20.13 -31.86
CA PRO A 485 -2.84 -19.18 -32.08
C PRO A 485 -4.21 -19.71 -31.61
N GLY A 486 -4.43 -21.03 -31.62
CA GLY A 486 -5.70 -21.64 -31.19
C GLY A 486 -6.08 -21.31 -29.73
N PRO A 487 -5.23 -21.64 -28.74
CA PRO A 487 -5.45 -21.26 -27.34
C PRO A 487 -5.55 -19.74 -27.12
N ALA A 488 -4.77 -18.94 -27.85
CA ALA A 488 -4.79 -17.48 -27.80
C ALA A 488 -6.15 -16.89 -28.24
N LEU A 489 -6.75 -17.39 -29.32
CA LEU A 489 -8.07 -16.96 -29.81
C LEU A 489 -9.22 -17.39 -28.87
N ARG A 490 -9.05 -18.49 -28.13
CA ARG A 490 -10.05 -18.94 -27.15
C ARG A 490 -10.19 -17.97 -25.96
N LEU A 491 -9.17 -17.15 -25.69
CA LEU A 491 -9.23 -16.11 -24.64
C LEU A 491 -10.15 -14.94 -25.01
N LEU A 492 -10.40 -14.69 -26.30
CA LEU A 492 -11.19 -13.54 -26.73
C LEU A 492 -12.68 -13.70 -26.39
N LYS A 493 -13.23 -14.90 -26.59
CA LYS A 493 -14.67 -15.16 -26.42
C LYS A 493 -15.22 -14.85 -25.02
N PRO A 494 -14.60 -15.30 -23.90
CA PRO A 494 -15.07 -14.96 -22.55
C PRO A 494 -14.71 -13.54 -22.11
N GLY A 495 -13.66 -12.93 -22.66
CA GLY A 495 -13.17 -11.62 -22.25
C GLY A 495 -13.87 -10.42 -22.88
N LEU A 496 -14.40 -10.58 -24.11
CA LEU A 496 -14.94 -9.50 -24.94
C LEU A 496 -16.08 -8.68 -24.28
N PRO A 497 -17.11 -9.30 -23.66
CA PRO A 497 -18.21 -8.52 -23.08
C PRO A 497 -17.75 -7.58 -21.96
N ASN A 498 -16.82 -8.02 -21.09
CA ASN A 498 -16.30 -7.19 -20.02
C ASN A 498 -15.28 -6.16 -20.54
N HIS A 499 -14.60 -6.47 -21.63
CA HIS A 499 -13.67 -5.55 -22.28
C HIS A 499 -14.38 -4.30 -22.83
N ALA A 500 -15.55 -4.46 -23.45
CA ALA A 500 -16.31 -3.35 -24.01
C ALA A 500 -16.71 -2.32 -22.94
N LEU A 501 -17.15 -2.77 -21.76
CA LEU A 501 -17.45 -1.90 -20.62
C LEU A 501 -16.20 -1.12 -20.17
N MET A 502 -15.09 -1.83 -19.96
CA MET A 502 -13.82 -1.20 -19.52
C MET A 502 -13.31 -0.17 -20.53
N LEU A 503 -13.37 -0.50 -21.82
CA LEU A 503 -12.95 0.40 -22.87
C LEU A 503 -13.83 1.65 -22.92
N ALA A 504 -15.15 1.50 -22.82
CA ALA A 504 -16.07 2.64 -22.80
C ALA A 504 -15.85 3.54 -21.57
N ASP A 505 -15.54 2.97 -20.41
CA ASP A 505 -15.28 3.75 -19.19
C ASP A 505 -13.95 4.52 -19.25
N HIS A 506 -12.89 3.92 -19.82
CA HIS A 506 -11.53 4.48 -19.76
C HIS A 506 -11.07 5.22 -21.01
N ALA A 507 -11.53 4.84 -22.20
CA ALA A 507 -11.10 5.45 -23.46
C ALA A 507 -11.27 6.99 -23.50
N PRO A 508 -12.36 7.58 -22.98
CA PRO A 508 -12.51 9.05 -22.97
C PRO A 508 -11.33 9.77 -22.29
N GLY A 509 -10.81 9.22 -21.19
CA GLY A 509 -9.67 9.80 -20.46
C GLY A 509 -8.36 9.83 -21.26
N TYR A 510 -8.22 8.95 -22.25
CA TYR A 510 -7.06 8.90 -23.14
C TYR A 510 -7.28 9.62 -24.46
N LEU A 511 -8.53 9.68 -24.94
CA LEU A 511 -8.90 10.37 -26.18
C LEU A 511 -8.91 11.89 -26.01
N LEU A 512 -9.33 12.40 -24.84
CA LEU A 512 -9.41 13.84 -24.60
C LEU A 512 -8.05 14.55 -24.73
N PRO A 513 -6.94 14.09 -24.14
CA PRO A 513 -5.63 14.69 -24.39
C PRO A 513 -5.23 14.70 -25.88
N LEU A 514 -5.60 13.67 -26.64
CA LEU A 514 -5.29 13.60 -28.08
C LEU A 514 -6.12 14.62 -28.88
N ILE A 515 -7.40 14.78 -28.55
CA ILE A 515 -8.29 15.76 -29.17
C ILE A 515 -7.84 17.17 -28.82
N VAL A 516 -7.52 17.43 -27.55
CA VAL A 516 -6.99 18.73 -27.10
C VAL A 516 -5.66 19.03 -27.81
N ALA A 517 -4.77 18.07 -27.98
CA ALA A 517 -3.52 18.27 -28.72
C ALA A 517 -3.75 18.61 -30.19
N ALA A 518 -4.73 17.99 -30.83
CA ALA A 518 -5.07 18.24 -32.23
C ALA A 518 -5.78 19.58 -32.45
N VAL A 519 -6.58 20.05 -31.49
CA VAL A 519 -7.45 21.23 -31.66
C VAL A 519 -6.89 22.49 -31.00
N LEU A 520 -6.34 22.37 -29.79
CA LEU A 520 -5.88 23.49 -28.96
C LEU A 520 -4.35 23.57 -28.85
N GLY A 521 -3.64 22.58 -29.41
CA GLY A 521 -2.18 22.51 -29.37
C GLY A 521 -1.61 21.89 -28.10
N HIS A 522 -0.28 21.72 -28.09
CA HIS A 522 0.41 20.97 -27.04
C HIS A 522 0.49 21.72 -25.71
N ALA A 523 0.67 23.04 -25.70
CA ALA A 523 0.66 23.82 -24.46
C ALA A 523 -0.66 23.66 -23.67
N ALA A 524 -1.81 23.71 -24.36
CA ALA A 524 -3.11 23.46 -23.73
C ALA A 524 -3.25 22.00 -23.25
N THR A 525 -2.66 21.05 -23.98
CA THR A 525 -2.65 19.63 -23.60
C THR A 525 -1.87 19.40 -22.31
N ALA A 526 -0.73 20.08 -22.13
CA ALA A 526 0.06 20.02 -20.90
C ALA A 526 -0.76 20.47 -19.69
N SER A 527 -1.45 21.61 -19.80
CA SER A 527 -2.33 22.13 -18.76
C SER A 527 -3.52 21.21 -18.46
N TRP A 528 -4.18 20.68 -19.49
CA TRP A 528 -5.23 19.68 -19.34
C TRP A 528 -4.72 18.45 -18.60
N TYR A 529 -3.57 17.92 -19.02
CA TYR A 529 -3.02 16.68 -18.50
C TYR A 529 -2.65 16.79 -17.02
N MET A 530 -2.03 17.90 -16.59
CA MET A 530 -1.69 18.12 -15.18
C MET A 530 -2.95 18.14 -14.30
N VAL A 531 -4.00 18.83 -14.73
CA VAL A 531 -5.28 18.84 -14.00
C VAL A 531 -5.94 17.46 -14.01
N TRP A 532 -5.98 16.81 -15.17
CA TRP A 532 -6.56 15.49 -15.33
C TRP A 532 -5.88 14.44 -14.46
N MET A 533 -4.56 14.47 -14.32
CA MET A 533 -3.82 13.56 -13.44
C MET A 533 -4.23 13.71 -11.97
N MET A 534 -4.37 14.95 -11.50
CA MET A 534 -4.80 15.23 -10.13
C MET A 534 -6.25 14.79 -9.90
N ALA A 535 -7.14 15.05 -10.85
CA ALA A 535 -8.54 14.61 -10.80
C ALA A 535 -8.66 13.07 -10.86
N SER A 536 -7.84 12.42 -11.69
CA SER A 536 -7.81 10.96 -11.83
C SER A 536 -7.47 10.28 -10.52
N ALA A 537 -6.60 10.85 -9.68
CA ALA A 537 -6.26 10.30 -8.36
C ALA A 537 -7.49 10.17 -7.45
N VAL A 538 -8.42 11.11 -7.55
CA VAL A 538 -9.69 11.08 -6.82
C VAL A 538 -10.67 10.10 -7.47
N PHE A 539 -10.70 9.99 -8.81
CA PHE A 539 -11.57 9.05 -9.55
C PHE A 539 -11.36 7.57 -9.19
N PHE A 540 -10.14 7.17 -8.80
CA PHE A 540 -9.87 5.78 -8.42
C PHE A 540 -10.58 5.34 -7.14
N VAL A 541 -11.01 6.27 -6.28
CA VAL A 541 -11.77 5.94 -5.07
C VAL A 541 -13.12 5.29 -5.43
N PRO A 542 -14.00 5.95 -6.24
CA PRO A 542 -15.20 5.34 -6.81
C PRO A 542 -14.98 4.00 -7.49
N GLN A 543 -13.95 3.91 -8.34
CA GLN A 543 -13.66 2.70 -9.12
C GLN A 543 -13.31 1.52 -8.20
N SER A 544 -12.51 1.78 -7.17
CA SER A 544 -12.12 0.77 -6.17
C SER A 544 -13.31 0.29 -5.34
N ALA A 545 -14.24 1.19 -5.00
CA ALA A 545 -15.48 0.83 -4.32
C ALA A 545 -16.37 -0.07 -5.19
N GLY A 546 -16.51 0.23 -6.49
CA GLY A 546 -17.26 -0.61 -7.44
C GLY A 546 -16.69 -2.02 -7.59
N LEU A 547 -15.36 -2.14 -7.68
CA LEU A 547 -14.66 -3.44 -7.70
C LEU A 547 -14.84 -4.22 -6.38
N SER A 548 -14.70 -3.53 -5.25
CA SER A 548 -14.87 -4.14 -3.93
C SER A 548 -16.30 -4.66 -3.73
N LEU A 549 -17.30 -3.88 -4.16
CA LEU A 549 -18.70 -4.28 -4.16
C LEU A 549 -18.93 -5.55 -4.99
N GLN A 550 -18.37 -5.60 -6.21
CA GLN A 550 -18.47 -6.78 -7.08
C GLN A 550 -17.96 -8.04 -6.34
N THR A 551 -16.76 -7.96 -5.74
CA THR A 551 -16.17 -9.10 -5.03
C THR A 551 -16.99 -9.53 -3.82
N ALA A 552 -17.53 -8.57 -3.06
CA ALA A 552 -18.37 -8.84 -1.90
C ALA A 552 -19.67 -9.56 -2.29
N LEU A 553 -20.32 -9.12 -3.37
CA LEU A 553 -21.53 -9.75 -3.89
C LEU A 553 -21.25 -11.15 -4.48
N ALA A 554 -20.13 -11.32 -5.17
CA ALA A 554 -19.71 -12.63 -5.70
C ALA A 554 -19.43 -13.66 -4.59
N SER A 555 -19.00 -13.22 -3.41
CA SER A 555 -18.77 -14.08 -2.24
C SER A 555 -20.02 -14.51 -1.48
N GLY A 556 -21.23 -14.20 -1.98
CA GLY A 556 -22.49 -14.59 -1.36
C GLY A 556 -22.89 -13.77 -0.13
N ARG A 557 -22.27 -12.61 0.12
CA ARG A 557 -22.67 -11.71 1.23
C ARG A 557 -24.07 -11.13 0.96
N SER A 558 -24.85 -10.97 2.04
CA SER A 558 -26.21 -10.41 1.96
C SER A 558 -26.21 -9.05 1.24
N ARG A 559 -27.14 -8.93 0.28
CA ARG A 559 -27.37 -7.73 -0.52
C ARG A 559 -27.90 -6.56 0.31
N SER A 560 -28.58 -6.83 1.43
CA SER A 560 -29.22 -5.79 2.23
C SER A 560 -28.18 -4.90 2.92
N GLY A 561 -28.26 -3.59 2.69
CA GLY A 561 -27.36 -2.60 3.27
C GLY A 561 -25.99 -2.47 2.58
N LEU A 562 -25.46 -3.51 1.95
CA LEU A 562 -24.10 -3.53 1.39
C LEU A 562 -23.89 -2.49 0.28
N ILE A 563 -24.85 -2.36 -0.65
CA ILE A 563 -24.81 -1.32 -1.71
C ILE A 563 -24.83 0.09 -1.10
N SER A 564 -25.68 0.31 -0.09
CA SER A 564 -25.81 1.61 0.57
C SER A 564 -24.53 1.98 1.33
N THR A 565 -23.95 1.02 2.05
CA THR A 565 -22.69 1.19 2.77
C THR A 565 -21.54 1.49 1.81
N ALA A 566 -21.41 0.73 0.72
CA ALA A 566 -20.38 0.94 -0.29
C ALA A 566 -20.52 2.32 -0.95
N LEU A 567 -21.74 2.74 -1.29
CA LEU A 567 -22.01 4.05 -1.88
C LEU A 567 -21.70 5.19 -0.90
N LYS A 568 -22.13 5.09 0.37
CA LYS A 568 -21.84 6.11 1.41
C LYS A 568 -20.36 6.23 1.69
N ALA A 569 -19.65 5.10 1.80
CA ALA A 569 -18.21 5.08 2.02
C ALA A 569 -17.46 5.70 0.82
N SER A 570 -17.83 5.30 -0.41
CA SER A 570 -17.27 5.88 -1.64
C SER A 570 -17.51 7.38 -1.72
N LEU A 571 -18.73 7.84 -1.47
CA LEU A 571 -19.09 9.26 -1.55
C LEU A 571 -18.36 10.07 -0.48
N GLY A 572 -18.32 9.59 0.76
CA GLY A 572 -17.62 10.25 1.86
C GLY A 572 -16.13 10.39 1.60
N LEU A 573 -15.47 9.31 1.15
CA LEU A 573 -14.04 9.36 0.84
C LEU A 573 -13.75 10.26 -0.37
N THR A 574 -14.55 10.15 -1.44
CA THR A 574 -14.40 10.98 -2.66
C THR A 574 -14.60 12.46 -2.34
N LEU A 575 -15.56 12.80 -1.46
CA LEU A 575 -15.78 14.16 -0.99
C LEU A 575 -14.58 14.70 -0.23
N VAL A 576 -14.05 13.94 0.73
CA VAL A 576 -12.85 14.34 1.50
C VAL A 576 -11.67 14.57 0.57
N THR A 577 -11.38 13.64 -0.34
CA THR A 577 -10.26 13.77 -1.27
C THR A 577 -10.50 14.86 -2.32
N GLY A 578 -11.75 15.07 -2.74
CA GLY A 578 -12.13 16.14 -3.66
C GLY A 578 -11.98 17.53 -3.06
N VAL A 579 -12.40 17.72 -1.79
CA VAL A 579 -12.19 18.97 -1.05
C VAL A 579 -10.70 19.24 -0.85
N LEU A 580 -9.92 18.21 -0.50
CA LEU A 580 -8.47 18.32 -0.41
C LEU A 580 -7.86 18.76 -1.75
N LEU A 581 -8.31 18.18 -2.87
CA LEU A 581 -7.86 18.55 -4.20
C LEU A 581 -8.22 20.00 -4.56
N LEU A 582 -9.41 20.48 -4.20
CA LEU A 582 -9.80 21.88 -4.41
C LEU A 582 -8.96 22.85 -3.56
N ALA A 583 -8.57 22.44 -2.36
CA ALA A 583 -7.75 23.27 -1.47
C ALA A 583 -6.27 23.30 -1.89
N VAL A 584 -5.68 22.15 -2.20
CA VAL A 584 -4.23 22.00 -2.47
C VAL A 584 -3.91 22.15 -3.95
N GLY A 585 -4.83 21.81 -4.84
CA GLY A 585 -4.59 21.74 -6.27
C GLY A 585 -4.17 23.07 -6.91
N PRO A 586 -4.86 24.20 -6.65
CA PRO A 586 -4.46 25.50 -7.16
C PRO A 586 -3.05 25.93 -6.72
N PHE A 587 -2.64 25.56 -5.50
CA PHE A 587 -1.29 25.82 -5.01
C PHE A 587 -0.25 25.01 -5.79
N LEU A 588 -0.49 23.70 -5.99
CA LEU A 588 0.40 22.84 -6.77
C LEU A 588 0.56 23.35 -8.21
N LEU A 589 -0.54 23.70 -8.88
CA LEU A 589 -0.48 24.24 -10.24
C LEU A 589 0.29 25.56 -10.32
N ARG A 590 0.18 26.42 -9.29
CA ARG A 590 0.96 27.66 -9.22
C ARG A 590 2.46 27.41 -9.08
N VAL A 591 2.86 26.38 -8.33
CA VAL A 591 4.27 25.97 -8.20
C VAL A 591 4.84 25.51 -9.54
N LEU A 592 4.03 24.85 -10.38
CA LEU A 592 4.45 24.37 -11.70
C LEU A 592 4.67 25.50 -12.71
N GLY A 593 3.99 26.64 -12.56
CA GLY A 593 4.14 27.81 -13.42
C GLY A 593 2.83 28.54 -13.70
N PRO A 594 2.90 29.77 -14.25
CA PRO A 594 1.73 30.61 -14.50
C PRO A 594 0.76 29.99 -15.52
N GLU A 595 1.27 29.27 -16.52
CA GLU A 595 0.45 28.60 -17.54
C GLU A 595 -0.45 27.51 -16.95
N TYR A 596 0.05 26.76 -15.97
CA TYR A 596 -0.70 25.73 -15.26
C TYR A 596 -1.64 26.32 -14.21
N ALA A 597 -1.26 27.44 -13.59
CA ALA A 597 -2.08 28.12 -12.59
C ALA A 597 -3.44 28.54 -13.15
N ALA A 598 -3.49 28.99 -14.41
CA ALA A 598 -4.75 29.34 -15.08
C ALA A 598 -5.70 28.13 -15.22
N ALA A 599 -5.16 26.92 -15.36
CA ALA A 599 -5.95 25.69 -15.47
C ALA A 599 -6.59 25.25 -14.14
N ALA A 600 -6.28 25.91 -13.01
CA ALA A 600 -6.91 25.61 -11.72
C ALA A 600 -8.45 25.81 -11.75
N ILE A 601 -8.96 26.64 -12.67
CA ILE A 601 -10.41 26.85 -12.89
C ILE A 601 -11.14 25.58 -13.33
N LEU A 602 -10.42 24.59 -13.85
CA LEU A 602 -10.99 23.31 -14.28
C LEU A 602 -11.32 22.40 -13.08
N LEU A 603 -10.62 22.53 -11.95
CA LEU A 603 -10.81 21.65 -10.78
C LEU A 603 -12.23 21.77 -10.17
N PRO A 604 -12.79 22.96 -9.93
CA PRO A 604 -14.17 23.10 -9.43
C PRO A 604 -15.24 22.53 -10.38
N ILE A 605 -14.94 22.40 -11.68
CA ILE A 605 -15.86 21.83 -12.67
C ILE A 605 -15.80 20.30 -12.64
N LEU A 606 -14.60 19.74 -12.54
CA LEU A 606 -14.37 18.30 -12.59
C LEU A 606 -14.67 17.59 -11.26
N VAL A 607 -14.34 18.18 -10.11
CA VAL A 607 -14.51 17.53 -8.80
C VAL A 607 -15.96 17.10 -8.51
N PRO A 608 -16.99 17.92 -8.79
CA PRO A 608 -18.38 17.48 -8.67
C PRO A 608 -18.71 16.26 -9.55
N ALA A 609 -18.15 16.19 -10.76
CA ALA A 609 -18.34 15.05 -11.65
C ALA A 609 -17.76 13.75 -11.07
N LEU A 610 -16.67 13.84 -10.29
CA LEU A 610 -16.08 12.70 -9.59
C LEU A 610 -17.03 12.14 -8.51
N LEU A 611 -17.81 12.99 -7.83
CA LEU A 611 -18.84 12.54 -6.90
C LEU A 611 -19.95 11.78 -7.61
N LEU A 612 -20.37 12.24 -8.80
CA LEU A 612 -21.35 11.55 -9.64
C LEU A 612 -20.86 10.17 -10.08
N SER A 613 -19.55 10.04 -10.31
CA SER A 613 -18.94 8.76 -10.66
C SER A 613 -19.04 7.70 -9.56
N CYS A 614 -19.25 8.08 -8.29
CA CYS A 614 -19.51 7.11 -7.21
C CYS A 614 -20.73 6.24 -7.54
N VAL A 615 -21.78 6.84 -8.10
CA VAL A 615 -23.01 6.12 -8.41
C VAL A 615 -22.80 5.19 -9.60
N THR A 616 -22.15 5.68 -10.66
CA THR A 616 -21.91 4.89 -11.88
C THR A 616 -20.99 3.71 -11.60
N GLN A 617 -19.92 3.90 -10.82
CA GLN A 617 -18.99 2.81 -10.49
C GLN A 617 -19.61 1.75 -9.57
N ILE A 618 -20.45 2.15 -8.61
CA ILE A 618 -21.24 1.21 -7.79
C ILE A 618 -22.22 0.42 -8.67
N TYR A 619 -22.91 1.08 -9.59
CA TYR A 619 -23.80 0.44 -10.54
C TYR A 619 -23.07 -0.55 -11.47
N PHE A 620 -21.90 -0.18 -12.00
CA PHE A 620 -21.07 -1.09 -12.79
C PHE A 620 -20.60 -2.29 -11.98
N GLY A 621 -20.28 -2.11 -10.69
CA GLY A 621 -19.96 -3.20 -9.77
C GLY A 621 -21.12 -4.18 -9.60
N LEU A 622 -22.34 -3.68 -9.43
CA LEU A 622 -23.56 -4.49 -9.32
C LEU A 622 -23.85 -5.27 -10.62
N CYS A 623 -23.83 -4.58 -11.77
CA CYS A 623 -24.08 -5.22 -13.07
C CYS A 623 -23.07 -6.32 -13.38
N ARG A 624 -21.80 -6.15 -13.00
CA ARG A 624 -20.79 -7.21 -13.12
C ARG A 624 -21.08 -8.40 -12.21
N ALA A 625 -21.52 -8.16 -10.98
CA ALA A 625 -21.88 -9.24 -10.05
C ALA A 625 -23.13 -10.02 -10.49
N GLU A 626 -24.09 -9.36 -11.14
CA GLU A 626 -25.35 -9.98 -11.60
C GLU A 626 -25.30 -10.51 -13.05
N GLY A 627 -24.16 -10.42 -13.73
CA GLY A 627 -24.02 -10.85 -15.13
C GLY A 627 -24.72 -9.93 -16.15
N ARG A 628 -25.11 -8.71 -15.76
CA ARG A 628 -25.86 -7.73 -16.57
C ARG A 628 -24.90 -6.76 -17.29
N ILE A 629 -23.79 -7.28 -17.82
CA ILE A 629 -22.66 -6.48 -18.35
C ILE A 629 -23.08 -5.64 -19.57
N ALA A 630 -23.97 -6.15 -20.43
CA ALA A 630 -24.46 -5.42 -21.59
C ALA A 630 -25.13 -4.09 -21.23
N GLU A 631 -25.86 -4.06 -20.11
CA GLU A 631 -26.55 -2.86 -19.63
C GLU A 631 -25.56 -1.81 -19.13
N ALA A 632 -24.59 -2.22 -18.30
CA ALA A 632 -23.52 -1.33 -17.85
C ALA A 632 -22.71 -0.80 -19.05
N THR A 633 -22.46 -1.66 -20.05
CA THR A 633 -21.74 -1.28 -21.27
C THR A 633 -22.52 -0.21 -22.04
N ALA A 634 -23.84 -0.34 -22.18
CA ALA A 634 -24.65 0.66 -22.86
C ALA A 634 -24.61 2.03 -22.17
N VAL A 635 -24.65 2.06 -20.83
CA VAL A 635 -24.50 3.31 -20.05
C VAL A 635 -23.12 3.92 -20.25
N ALA A 636 -22.05 3.12 -20.16
CA ALA A 636 -20.68 3.58 -20.35
C ALA A 636 -20.44 4.10 -21.77
N VAL A 637 -20.92 3.40 -22.80
CA VAL A 637 -20.81 3.82 -24.21
C VAL A 637 -21.56 5.13 -24.44
N SER A 638 -22.76 5.27 -23.87
CA SER A 638 -23.54 6.52 -23.99
C SER A 638 -22.77 7.70 -23.40
N ALA A 639 -22.18 7.53 -22.21
CA ALA A 639 -21.33 8.54 -21.59
C ALA A 639 -20.08 8.84 -22.43
N ALA A 640 -19.41 7.81 -22.94
CA ALA A 640 -18.22 7.95 -23.77
C ALA A 640 -18.50 8.73 -25.07
N VAL A 641 -19.61 8.43 -25.76
CA VAL A 641 -20.02 9.14 -26.98
C VAL A 641 -20.36 10.59 -26.69
N LEU A 642 -21.06 10.87 -25.59
CA LEU A 642 -21.39 12.23 -25.16
C LEU A 642 -20.13 13.07 -24.86
N ILE A 643 -19.05 12.44 -24.38
CA ILE A 643 -17.77 13.12 -24.16
C ILE A 643 -17.00 13.28 -25.46
N VAL A 644 -16.76 12.18 -26.18
CA VAL A 644 -15.77 12.15 -27.27
C VAL A 644 -16.30 12.79 -28.55
N ALA A 645 -17.55 12.56 -28.94
CA ALA A 645 -18.06 13.02 -30.23
C ALA A 645 -18.09 14.55 -30.37
N PRO A 646 -18.57 15.34 -29.38
CA PRO A 646 -18.54 16.80 -29.48
C PRO A 646 -17.21 17.42 -28.99
N ALA A 647 -16.27 16.65 -28.41
CA ALA A 647 -15.08 17.18 -27.76
C ALA A 647 -14.25 18.12 -28.64
N ALA A 648 -14.04 17.78 -29.91
CA ALA A 648 -13.23 18.60 -30.81
C ALA A 648 -13.90 19.97 -31.06
N PHE A 649 -15.20 19.98 -31.35
CA PHE A 649 -15.98 21.20 -31.54
C PHE A 649 -16.03 22.04 -30.25
N THR A 650 -16.34 21.40 -29.11
CA THR A 650 -16.41 22.08 -27.82
C THR A 650 -15.07 22.67 -27.40
N ALA A 651 -13.97 21.94 -27.62
CA ALA A 651 -12.62 22.43 -27.37
C ALA A 651 -12.33 23.68 -28.21
N GLN A 652 -12.64 23.64 -29.50
CA GLN A 652 -12.41 24.77 -30.41
C GLN A 652 -13.19 26.04 -30.00
N GLN A 653 -14.44 25.89 -29.57
CA GLN A 653 -15.32 27.02 -29.25
C GLN A 653 -15.12 27.56 -27.83
N PHE A 654 -14.87 26.68 -26.85
CA PHE A 654 -14.94 27.01 -25.42
C PHE A 654 -13.66 26.64 -24.65
N GLY A 655 -12.60 26.22 -25.34
CA GLY A 655 -11.32 25.85 -24.75
C GLY A 655 -11.42 24.70 -23.74
N LEU A 656 -10.45 24.64 -22.81
CA LEU A 656 -10.38 23.60 -21.79
C LEU A 656 -11.57 23.61 -20.81
N THR A 657 -12.13 24.79 -20.53
CA THR A 657 -13.32 24.92 -19.69
C THR A 657 -14.51 24.20 -20.31
N GLY A 658 -14.72 24.35 -21.62
CA GLY A 658 -15.76 23.63 -22.34
C GLY A 658 -15.59 22.12 -22.27
N VAL A 659 -14.36 21.62 -22.44
CA VAL A 659 -14.05 20.18 -22.32
C VAL A 659 -14.36 19.67 -20.90
N SER A 660 -14.03 20.43 -19.85
CA SER A 660 -14.38 20.08 -18.47
C SER A 660 -15.88 20.04 -18.23
N VAL A 661 -16.63 21.02 -18.72
CA VAL A 661 -18.11 21.05 -18.61
C VAL A 661 -18.73 19.86 -19.33
N LEU A 662 -18.20 19.51 -20.51
CA LEU A 662 -18.64 18.35 -21.27
C LEU A 662 -18.44 17.05 -20.51
N CYS A 663 -17.27 16.88 -19.86
CA CYS A 663 -17.01 15.73 -18.98
C CYS A 663 -18.03 15.66 -17.84
N SER A 664 -18.31 16.79 -17.18
CA SER A 664 -19.25 16.85 -16.07
C SER A 664 -20.69 16.55 -16.52
N ALA A 665 -21.11 17.05 -17.68
CA ALA A 665 -22.42 16.78 -18.25
C ALA A 665 -22.60 15.28 -18.55
N ALA A 666 -21.62 14.64 -19.18
CA ALA A 666 -21.69 13.22 -19.48
C ALA A 666 -21.69 12.34 -18.23
N GLN A 667 -20.91 12.69 -17.19
CA GLN A 667 -20.95 11.98 -15.90
C GLN A 667 -22.30 12.16 -15.20
N ALA A 668 -22.92 13.33 -15.30
CA ALA A 668 -24.27 13.55 -14.78
C ALA A 668 -25.30 12.69 -15.51
N THR A 669 -25.25 12.62 -16.84
CA THR A 669 -26.13 11.74 -17.61
C THR A 669 -25.96 10.27 -17.23
N ALA A 670 -24.70 9.81 -17.15
CA ALA A 670 -24.39 8.44 -16.74
C ALA A 670 -24.90 8.12 -15.33
N ALA A 671 -24.71 9.05 -14.39
CA ALA A 671 -25.19 8.90 -13.02
C ALA A 671 -26.71 8.87 -12.94
N LEU A 672 -27.43 9.72 -13.70
CA LEU A 672 -28.89 9.69 -13.77
C LEU A 672 -29.41 8.36 -14.28
N MET A 673 -28.83 7.83 -15.36
CA MET A 673 -29.15 6.50 -15.90
C MET A 673 -28.89 5.42 -14.84
N ALA A 674 -27.74 5.46 -14.17
CA ALA A 674 -27.35 4.52 -13.13
C ALA A 674 -28.29 4.56 -11.91
N VAL A 675 -28.68 5.74 -11.41
CA VAL A 675 -29.64 5.89 -10.30
C VAL A 675 -30.98 5.26 -10.67
N TRP A 676 -31.50 5.57 -11.86
CA TRP A 676 -32.78 5.04 -12.32
C TRP A 676 -32.77 3.52 -12.37
N ARG A 677 -31.72 2.92 -12.94
CA ARG A 677 -31.55 1.45 -12.99
C ARG A 677 -31.33 0.83 -11.61
N LEU A 678 -30.50 1.43 -10.76
CA LEU A 678 -30.26 0.96 -9.39
C LEU A 678 -31.58 0.88 -8.60
N ARG A 679 -32.45 1.89 -8.71
CA ARG A 679 -33.77 1.88 -8.05
C ARG A 679 -34.64 0.72 -8.53
N MET A 680 -34.68 0.43 -9.83
CA MET A 680 -35.44 -0.70 -10.38
C MET A 680 -34.89 -2.06 -9.91
N LEU A 681 -33.57 -2.22 -9.85
CA LEU A 681 -32.92 -3.49 -9.48
C LEU A 681 -32.99 -3.80 -7.99
N THR A 682 -33.13 -2.76 -7.18
CA THR A 682 -33.24 -2.88 -5.71
C THR A 682 -34.70 -2.96 -5.25
N SER A 683 -35.66 -2.47 -6.04
CA SER A 683 -37.09 -2.58 -5.75
C SER A 683 -37.72 -3.88 -6.24
N ALA A 684 -37.13 -4.56 -7.23
CA ALA A 684 -37.58 -5.89 -7.66
C ALA A 684 -37.35 -6.94 -6.56
N ARG A 685 -38.44 -7.58 -6.08
CA ARG A 685 -38.37 -8.74 -5.18
C ARG A 685 -37.55 -9.87 -5.82
N PRO A 686 -36.80 -10.68 -5.05
CA PRO A 686 -36.01 -11.75 -5.62
C PRO A 686 -36.92 -12.78 -6.28
N THR A 687 -36.84 -12.95 -7.59
CA THR A 687 -37.29 -14.17 -8.26
C THR A 687 -36.30 -15.26 -7.91
N ALA A 688 -36.79 -16.30 -7.23
CA ALA A 688 -36.02 -17.49 -6.91
C ALA A 688 -35.65 -18.24 -8.21
N HIS A 689 -34.53 -17.88 -8.83
CA HIS A 689 -33.80 -18.79 -9.69
C HIS A 689 -32.61 -19.34 -8.91
N VAL A 690 -32.91 -20.33 -8.07
CA VAL A 690 -31.91 -21.31 -7.65
C VAL A 690 -31.61 -22.15 -8.89
N VAL A 691 -30.55 -21.80 -9.62
CA VAL A 691 -29.91 -22.76 -10.52
C VAL A 691 -29.17 -23.73 -9.59
N GLN A 692 -29.81 -24.86 -9.28
CA GLN A 692 -29.10 -26.02 -8.75
C GLN A 692 -28.09 -26.46 -9.82
N VAL A 693 -26.84 -26.00 -9.67
CA VAL A 693 -25.71 -26.72 -10.27
C VAL A 693 -25.57 -27.98 -9.42
N ALA A 694 -26.07 -29.10 -9.94
CA ALA A 694 -25.85 -30.41 -9.34
C ALA A 694 -24.34 -30.66 -9.28
N LEU A 695 -23.76 -30.54 -8.09
CA LEU A 695 -22.45 -31.09 -7.77
C LEU A 695 -22.56 -32.61 -7.91
N PRO A 696 -21.75 -33.28 -8.75
CA PRO A 696 -21.72 -34.74 -8.76
C PRO A 696 -21.25 -35.21 -7.39
N LEU A 697 -22.12 -35.95 -6.70
CA LEU A 697 -21.82 -36.62 -5.44
C LEU A 697 -20.58 -37.50 -5.64
N HIS A 698 -19.51 -37.17 -4.91
CA HIS A 698 -18.35 -38.03 -4.74
C HIS A 698 -18.83 -39.38 -4.20
N GLN A 699 -18.75 -40.43 -5.02
CA GLN A 699 -18.78 -41.79 -4.53
C GLN A 699 -17.54 -42.02 -3.65
N PRO A 700 -17.67 -42.52 -2.41
CA PRO A 700 -16.53 -42.92 -1.61
C PRO A 700 -15.90 -44.16 -2.24
N THR A 701 -14.67 -44.02 -2.71
CA THR A 701 -13.82 -45.15 -3.10
C THR A 701 -13.61 -46.04 -1.88
N GLY A 702 -14.02 -47.30 -2.00
CA GLY A 702 -13.88 -48.33 -0.99
C GLY A 702 -12.43 -48.50 -0.56
N ILE A 703 -12.24 -48.59 0.75
CA ILE A 703 -11.03 -49.08 1.39
C ILE A 703 -11.11 -50.61 1.32
N GLU A 704 -10.33 -51.22 0.44
CA GLU A 704 -9.98 -52.63 0.57
C GLU A 704 -8.70 -52.77 1.38
N LYS A 705 -8.80 -53.54 2.46
CA LYS A 705 -7.75 -54.32 3.11
C LYS A 705 -8.40 -55.64 3.55
N PRO A 706 -7.65 -56.74 3.69
CA PRO A 706 -6.19 -56.84 3.81
C PRO A 706 -5.45 -57.27 2.54
#